data_AF-A0A9P7ERU8-F1
#
_entry.id   AF-A0A9P7ERU8-F1
#
_cell.length_a   1.000
_cell.length_b   1.000
_cell.length_c   1.000
_cell.angle_alpha   90.00
_cell.angle_beta   90.00
_cell.angle_gamma   90.00
#
_symmetry.space_group_name_H-M   'P 1'
#
loop_
_entity.id
_entity.type
_entity.pdbx_description
1 polymer ?
#
loop_
_entity_poly.entity_id
_entity_poly.type
_entity_poly.pdbx_seq_one_letter_code
_entity_poly.pdbx_strand_id
1 'polypeptide(L)'
;MPEITILKRPRDEAVITQRMFFKKTARGKVIKVLRERYLRDDISCGVNGCKACSATAQTVLSHSGDTTHKEFPTGHYILPDTNVFLAQMDLIESNYFTPPIIILQTVMEEVRHRSLPLYSRLKALTTTDERKVWVFYNEFRSETAIVREDDETPNDRNDRGIRKAAEWYNAHLTLAHPPIRGQPNVALPKVVLITDDFANRQKAEKEKIPCISVRNYVDGMKNSDQLLDLLSATGSDEVEPTRAVAGRTALYDDYLPMSTLVAGVKAGQLHQGHFNANQYNYLEGNVPVPAFTKPVLLVGRENMNRAVQGDVVVVEVFNEREWKAPTDEVIDQEGKPSYDTKNDDAEDSEEEGDDLMVHEHESKALRAEHTKKAPAEKQPTGRVVGIIKRNWRAYVCHIDSTSLTSSNATSLGLQTVFATPVSRLLPRIRLRTRQAPSLVGNKILVTIDRWEITSRYPEGHFVRTLGKAESKEAEQESLLLEFEVPYRPFGKAILDCLPPEGEQWVVPPKSAAYPEWRDRADLRDLIICSIDPPGCQDIDDALHARRLTNGNIEAGVHIADVSHFVHPETAMDNEAAARGSTVYLVDKRIDMLPALLGTNLCSLRPHVERLAFSVIWEMTVDAEIVDVRFTKSVIASKAAFEYGEAQLRKDDPKLNDNLTQSIRLLNSLAQKLKAKRMAAGALNLASPEVKIHLDSSESSDPVDVEQKALHETNSLVEEFMLLANTSVAKKTQESFPQTSTASAAPTYKL
;
A
#
# COMPACT_ATOMS: atom_id res chain seq x y z
N MET A 1 -7.31 -22.78 -25.35
CA MET A 1 -6.40 -23.36 -24.35
C MET A 1 -5.07 -23.60 -25.04
N PRO A 2 -3.97 -22.95 -24.67
CA PRO A 2 -2.67 -23.36 -25.18
C PRO A 2 -2.38 -24.75 -24.61
N GLU A 3 -2.04 -25.68 -25.50
CA GLU A 3 -1.74 -27.07 -25.16
C GLU A 3 -0.51 -27.07 -24.22
N ILE A 4 -0.75 -27.28 -22.92
CA ILE A 4 0.33 -27.43 -21.93
C ILE A 4 1.00 -28.77 -22.25
N THR A 5 2.01 -28.69 -23.12
CA THR A 5 2.83 -29.85 -23.45
C THR A 5 3.76 -30.06 -22.27
N ILE A 6 3.36 -30.93 -21.33
CA ILE A 6 4.24 -31.40 -20.27
C ILE A 6 5.28 -32.30 -20.94
N LEU A 7 6.37 -31.71 -21.41
CA LEU A 7 7.56 -32.43 -21.83
C LEU A 7 8.14 -33.13 -20.59
N LYS A 8 7.67 -34.35 -20.30
CA LYS A 8 8.38 -35.24 -19.38
C LYS A 8 9.70 -35.61 -20.04
N ARG A 9 10.78 -34.94 -19.65
CA ARG A 9 12.14 -35.43 -19.96
C ARG A 9 12.31 -36.85 -19.40
N PRO A 10 13.01 -37.75 -20.10
CA PRO A 10 13.41 -39.04 -19.55
C PRO A 10 14.15 -38.85 -18.21
N ARG A 11 13.88 -39.73 -17.24
CA ARG A 11 14.49 -39.69 -15.89
C ARG A 11 16.03 -39.74 -15.91
N ASP A 12 16.59 -40.19 -17.02
CA ASP A 12 17.98 -40.56 -17.18
C ASP A 12 18.89 -39.33 -17.44
N GLU A 13 18.31 -38.19 -17.84
CA GLU A 13 19.05 -36.96 -18.17
C GLU A 13 19.05 -35.89 -17.06
N ALA A 14 18.13 -35.96 -16.09
CA ALA A 14 18.02 -34.95 -15.03
C ALA A 14 18.81 -35.38 -13.79
N VAL A 15 19.78 -34.57 -13.35
CA VAL A 15 20.45 -34.79 -12.06
C VAL A 15 19.45 -34.48 -10.93
N ILE A 16 18.94 -35.54 -10.29
CA ILE A 16 17.99 -35.44 -9.18
C ILE A 16 18.78 -35.37 -7.87
N THR A 17 18.61 -34.28 -7.12
CA THR A 17 19.13 -34.15 -5.76
C THR A 17 17.98 -34.16 -4.76
N GLN A 18 18.19 -34.75 -3.58
CA GLN A 18 17.16 -34.78 -2.52
C GLN A 18 17.45 -33.69 -1.47
N ARG A 19 16.47 -32.84 -1.19
CA ARG A 19 16.52 -31.85 -0.10
C ARG A 19 15.70 -32.37 1.09
N MET A 20 16.37 -32.58 2.20
CA MET A 20 15.77 -33.03 3.46
C MET A 20 15.74 -31.87 4.45
N PHE A 21 14.60 -31.63 5.09
CA PHE A 21 14.49 -30.68 6.20
C PHE A 21 13.41 -31.08 7.19
N PHE A 22 13.51 -30.59 8.42
CA PHE A 22 12.50 -30.79 9.46
C PHE A 22 11.56 -29.59 9.50
N LYS A 23 10.25 -29.84 9.52
CA LYS A 23 9.23 -28.80 9.65
C LYS A 23 8.40 -29.06 10.90
N LYS A 24 8.21 -28.03 11.73
CA LYS A 24 7.21 -28.07 12.80
C LYS A 24 5.84 -27.75 12.21
N THR A 25 4.86 -28.61 12.44
CA THR A 25 3.47 -28.38 12.07
C THR A 25 2.82 -27.36 13.02
N ALA A 26 1.69 -26.77 12.63
CA ALA A 26 0.94 -25.84 13.47
C ALA A 26 0.52 -26.45 14.83
N ARG A 27 0.41 -27.80 14.90
CA ARG A 27 0.13 -28.55 16.13
C ARG A 27 1.39 -28.92 16.94
N GLY A 28 2.56 -28.42 16.55
CA GLY A 28 3.82 -28.63 17.25
C GLY A 28 4.57 -29.92 16.92
N LYS A 29 3.99 -30.84 16.14
CA LYS A 29 4.67 -32.08 15.69
C LYS A 29 5.77 -31.74 14.68
N VAL A 30 6.97 -32.27 14.88
CA VAL A 30 8.09 -32.18 13.94
C VAL A 30 7.95 -33.29 12.91
N ILE A 31 7.93 -32.94 11.63
CA ILE A 31 7.88 -33.88 10.51
C ILE A 31 9.14 -33.75 9.65
N LYS A 32 9.65 -34.89 9.19
CA LYS A 32 10.71 -34.96 8.20
C LYS A 32 10.10 -34.77 6.81
N VAL A 33 10.55 -33.74 6.08
CA VAL A 33 10.11 -33.45 4.71
C VAL A 33 11.26 -33.75 3.76
N LEU A 34 10.99 -34.62 2.78
CA LEU A 34 11.87 -34.91 1.67
C LEU A 34 11.29 -34.28 0.41
N ARG A 35 12.07 -33.45 -0.29
CA ARG A 35 11.68 -32.88 -1.58
C ARG A 35 12.72 -33.24 -2.64
N GLU A 36 12.25 -33.66 -3.80
CA GLU A 36 13.09 -33.79 -4.99
C GLU A 36 13.41 -32.39 -5.54
N ARG A 37 14.68 -32.17 -5.89
CA ARG A 37 15.16 -30.96 -6.56
C ARG A 37 15.80 -31.38 -7.88
N TYR A 38 15.18 -30.95 -8.97
CA TYR A 38 15.63 -31.20 -10.33
C TYR A 38 16.64 -30.12 -10.73
N LEU A 39 17.84 -30.56 -11.13
CA LEU A 39 18.86 -29.66 -11.68
C LEU A 39 18.74 -29.59 -13.20
N ARG A 40 19.03 -28.41 -13.74
CA ARG A 40 18.80 -28.00 -15.12
C ARG A 40 20.02 -27.26 -15.67
N ASP A 41 20.29 -27.45 -16.95
CA ASP A 41 21.38 -26.75 -17.66
C ASP A 41 20.84 -25.67 -18.63
N ASP A 42 19.51 -25.57 -18.78
CA ASP A 42 18.82 -24.69 -19.71
C ASP A 42 18.35 -23.37 -19.07
N ILE A 43 18.89 -23.01 -17.91
CA ILE A 43 18.60 -21.73 -17.24
C ILE A 43 19.47 -20.64 -17.87
N SER A 44 18.85 -19.64 -18.49
CA SER A 44 19.56 -18.54 -19.16
C SER A 44 20.22 -17.58 -18.16
N CYS A 45 21.35 -16.98 -18.56
CA CYS A 45 21.99 -15.92 -17.80
C CYS A 45 21.25 -14.57 -17.87
N GLY A 46 20.32 -14.41 -18.82
CA GLY A 46 19.53 -13.18 -19.02
C GLY A 46 20.23 -12.07 -19.81
N VAL A 47 21.51 -12.26 -20.16
CA VAL A 47 22.33 -11.28 -20.89
C VAL A 47 22.12 -11.39 -22.39
N ASN A 48 21.79 -10.26 -23.00
CA ASN A 48 21.62 -10.16 -24.45
C ASN A 48 22.93 -10.50 -25.19
N GLY A 49 22.84 -11.36 -26.19
CA GLY A 49 23.98 -11.79 -27.01
C GLY A 49 24.89 -12.85 -26.37
N CYS A 50 24.48 -13.49 -25.28
CA CYS A 50 25.23 -14.61 -24.71
C CYS A 50 25.22 -15.82 -25.66
N LYS A 51 26.40 -16.24 -26.11
CA LYS A 51 26.58 -17.38 -27.03
C LYS A 51 26.48 -18.74 -26.35
N ALA A 52 26.64 -18.78 -25.02
CA ALA A 52 26.60 -20.01 -24.23
C ALA A 52 25.19 -20.37 -23.74
N CYS A 53 24.22 -19.44 -23.82
CA CYS A 53 22.83 -19.68 -23.45
C CYS A 53 21.96 -19.93 -24.70
N SER A 54 20.85 -20.67 -24.54
CA SER A 54 19.90 -20.91 -25.63
C SER A 54 19.27 -19.60 -26.14
N ALA A 55 19.20 -19.45 -27.47
CA ALA A 55 18.68 -18.26 -28.16
C ALA A 55 17.17 -18.01 -27.96
N THR A 56 16.43 -18.97 -27.38
CA THR A 56 14.97 -18.87 -27.17
C THR A 56 14.57 -18.19 -25.85
N ALA A 57 15.52 -17.82 -24.99
CA ALA A 57 15.21 -17.18 -23.71
C ALA A 57 15.06 -15.65 -23.86
N GLN A 58 14.03 -15.08 -23.22
CA GLN A 58 13.91 -13.62 -23.07
C GLN A 58 15.17 -13.05 -22.40
N THR A 59 15.72 -11.97 -22.95
CA THR A 59 16.90 -11.29 -22.40
C THR A 59 16.52 -9.89 -21.94
N VAL A 60 16.80 -9.59 -20.67
CA VAL A 60 16.49 -8.28 -20.04
C VAL A 60 17.76 -7.46 -19.84
N LEU A 61 18.91 -8.11 -19.65
CA LEU A 61 20.17 -7.45 -19.33
C LEU A 61 20.91 -7.06 -20.62
N SER A 62 21.38 -5.81 -20.69
CA SER A 62 22.21 -5.32 -21.80
C SER A 62 23.58 -5.98 -21.81
N HIS A 63 24.20 -6.12 -22.99
CA HIS A 63 25.49 -6.80 -23.17
C HIS A 63 26.65 -6.16 -22.38
N SER A 64 26.66 -4.84 -22.21
CA SER A 64 27.74 -4.09 -21.54
C SER A 64 27.51 -3.81 -20.05
N GLY A 65 26.36 -4.21 -19.50
CA GLY A 65 25.96 -3.77 -18.15
C GLY A 65 25.83 -2.24 -18.02
N ASP A 66 26.05 -1.72 -16.81
CA ASP A 66 26.20 -0.29 -16.53
C ASP A 66 27.67 0.12 -16.59
N THR A 67 28.00 1.19 -17.31
CA THR A 67 29.37 1.70 -17.48
C THR A 67 29.58 3.05 -16.78
N THR A 68 28.62 3.50 -15.98
CA THR A 68 28.62 4.86 -15.39
C THR A 68 29.30 4.95 -14.03
N HIS A 69 29.58 3.82 -13.39
CA HIS A 69 30.17 3.75 -12.04
C HIS A 69 31.70 3.96 -12.06
N LYS A 70 32.23 4.73 -11.10
CA LYS A 70 33.65 5.12 -11.06
C LYS A 70 34.60 3.91 -10.94
N GLU A 71 34.25 2.93 -10.12
CA GLU A 71 35.07 1.72 -9.91
C GLU A 71 34.92 0.64 -10.99
N PHE A 72 33.87 0.73 -11.81
CA PHE A 72 33.53 -0.27 -12.84
C PHE A 72 33.37 0.36 -14.23
N PRO A 73 34.39 1.07 -14.76
CA PRO A 73 34.29 1.78 -16.04
C PRO A 73 34.12 0.85 -17.25
N THR A 74 34.44 -0.43 -17.09
CA THR A 74 34.36 -1.46 -18.14
C THR A 74 33.00 -2.13 -18.24
N GLY A 75 32.02 -1.73 -17.42
CA GLY A 75 30.71 -2.36 -17.35
C GLY A 75 30.54 -3.26 -16.13
N HIS A 76 29.35 -3.28 -15.53
CA HIS A 76 29.00 -4.24 -14.49
C HIS A 76 27.49 -4.53 -14.39
N TYR A 77 27.18 -5.63 -13.72
CA TYR A 77 25.85 -5.95 -13.19
C TYR A 77 25.97 -6.08 -11.68
N ILE A 78 24.90 -5.74 -10.95
CA ILE A 78 24.86 -5.93 -9.51
C ILE A 78 24.12 -7.22 -9.17
N LEU A 79 24.62 -7.92 -8.16
CA LEU A 79 24.01 -9.11 -7.58
C LEU A 79 23.84 -8.86 -6.08
N PRO A 80 22.69 -8.32 -5.65
CA PRO A 80 22.47 -7.95 -4.26
C PRO A 80 22.20 -9.18 -3.39
N ASP A 81 22.68 -9.11 -2.15
CA ASP A 81 22.39 -10.07 -1.07
C ASP A 81 20.99 -9.85 -0.47
N THR A 82 20.49 -10.82 0.30
CA THR A 82 19.20 -10.75 1.01
C THR A 82 19.10 -9.51 1.88
N ASN A 83 20.14 -9.20 2.67
CA ASN A 83 20.10 -8.07 3.61
C ASN A 83 19.96 -6.71 2.90
N VAL A 84 20.43 -6.60 1.65
CA VAL A 84 20.26 -5.38 0.84
C VAL A 84 18.78 -5.12 0.58
N PHE A 85 18.00 -6.14 0.24
CA PHE A 85 16.55 -5.97 0.05
C PHE A 85 15.78 -5.80 1.36
N LEU A 86 16.30 -6.34 2.48
CA LEU A 86 15.67 -6.19 3.78
C LEU A 86 15.86 -4.79 4.37
N ALA A 87 17.01 -4.16 4.14
CA ALA A 87 17.37 -2.87 4.71
C ALA A 87 17.23 -1.72 3.70
N GLN A 88 17.57 -1.93 2.43
CA GLN A 88 17.79 -0.87 1.44
C GLN A 88 16.79 -0.94 0.28
N MET A 89 15.56 -1.43 0.50
CA MET A 89 14.55 -1.53 -0.57
C MET A 89 14.22 -0.16 -1.19
N ASP A 90 14.10 0.87 -0.36
CA ASP A 90 13.77 2.24 -0.79
C ASP A 90 14.88 2.82 -1.71
N LEU A 91 16.16 2.52 -1.42
CA LEU A 91 17.29 2.81 -2.31
C LEU A 91 17.16 2.11 -3.66
N ILE A 92 16.90 0.79 -3.65
CA ILE A 92 16.81 -0.01 -4.89
C ILE A 92 15.64 0.44 -5.78
N GLU A 93 14.54 0.88 -5.19
CA GLU A 93 13.37 1.41 -5.91
C GLU A 93 13.55 2.85 -6.41
N SER A 94 14.58 3.57 -5.94
CA SER A 94 14.83 4.95 -6.35
C SER A 94 15.10 5.06 -7.85
N ASN A 95 14.53 6.08 -8.49
CA ASN A 95 14.73 6.35 -9.93
C ASN A 95 16.18 6.73 -10.26
N TYR A 96 16.97 7.13 -9.26
CA TYR A 96 18.39 7.40 -9.42
C TYR A 96 19.25 6.14 -9.35
N PHE A 97 18.73 5.03 -8.79
CA PHE A 97 19.42 3.76 -8.70
C PHE A 97 19.13 2.90 -9.93
N THR A 98 19.89 3.11 -11.01
CA THR A 98 19.63 2.49 -12.33
C THR A 98 20.54 1.33 -12.79
N PRO A 99 21.43 0.73 -11.98
CA PRO A 99 22.27 -0.36 -12.46
C PRO A 99 21.42 -1.62 -12.77
N PRO A 100 21.79 -2.41 -13.80
CA PRO A 100 21.15 -3.70 -14.07
C PRO A 100 21.32 -4.70 -12.92
N ILE A 101 20.22 -5.34 -12.51
CA ILE A 101 20.17 -6.16 -11.29
C ILE A 101 19.94 -7.63 -11.65
N ILE A 102 20.77 -8.52 -11.08
CA ILE A 102 20.56 -9.96 -11.08
C ILE A 102 20.06 -10.36 -9.69
N ILE A 103 18.83 -10.84 -9.61
CA ILE A 103 18.21 -11.31 -8.36
C ILE A 103 18.23 -12.83 -8.36
N LEU A 104 18.80 -13.43 -7.32
CA LEU A 104 18.84 -14.88 -7.17
C LEU A 104 17.52 -15.41 -6.60
N GLN A 105 17.14 -16.63 -7.02
CA GLN A 105 16.00 -17.35 -6.43
C GLN A 105 16.17 -17.52 -4.92
N THR A 106 17.38 -17.84 -4.43
CA THR A 106 17.65 -17.96 -2.98
C THR A 106 17.29 -16.68 -2.24
N VAL A 107 17.67 -15.52 -2.78
CA VAL A 107 17.38 -14.19 -2.21
C VAL A 107 15.87 -13.91 -2.22
N MET A 108 15.19 -14.17 -3.35
CA MET A 108 13.72 -14.02 -3.46
C MET A 108 12.98 -14.86 -2.42
N GLU A 109 13.38 -16.12 -2.24
CA GLU A 109 12.77 -17.04 -1.28
C GLU A 109 13.03 -16.60 0.17
N GLU A 110 14.23 -16.11 0.46
CA GLU A 110 14.59 -15.64 1.80
C GLU A 110 13.85 -14.36 2.17
N VAL A 111 13.83 -13.36 1.28
CA VAL A 111 13.02 -12.14 1.47
C VAL A 111 11.55 -12.49 1.69
N ARG A 112 10.98 -13.44 0.93
CA ARG A 112 9.60 -13.91 1.14
C ARG A 112 9.36 -14.50 2.52
N HIS A 113 10.31 -15.27 3.05
CA HIS A 113 10.18 -15.88 4.37
C HIS A 113 10.39 -14.87 5.51
N ARG A 114 11.22 -13.84 5.29
CA ARG A 114 11.53 -12.79 6.28
C ARG A 114 10.48 -11.68 6.30
N SER A 115 10.01 -11.23 5.13
CA SER A 115 9.05 -10.14 4.97
C SER A 115 8.25 -10.29 3.67
N LEU A 116 6.99 -10.71 3.80
CA LEU A 116 6.08 -10.81 2.66
C LEU A 116 5.81 -9.44 1.99
N PRO A 117 5.67 -8.30 2.71
CA PRO A 117 5.55 -6.98 2.09
C PRO A 117 6.75 -6.62 1.20
N LEU A 118 7.97 -6.84 1.69
CA LEU A 118 9.18 -6.58 0.89
C LEU A 118 9.28 -7.53 -0.30
N TYR A 119 8.84 -8.77 -0.17
CA TYR A 119 8.76 -9.69 -1.31
C TYR A 119 7.76 -9.22 -2.38
N SER A 120 6.61 -8.68 -1.98
CA SER A 120 5.65 -8.11 -2.93
C SER A 120 6.26 -6.92 -3.68
N ARG A 121 6.95 -6.02 -2.97
CA ARG A 121 7.71 -4.91 -3.56
C ARG A 121 8.80 -5.40 -4.52
N LEU A 122 9.60 -6.36 -4.09
CA LEU A 122 10.65 -6.97 -4.91
C LEU A 122 10.08 -7.65 -6.16
N LYS A 123 8.95 -8.34 -6.04
CA LYS A 123 8.27 -8.96 -7.18
C LYS A 123 7.74 -7.90 -8.15
N ALA A 124 7.15 -6.82 -7.64
CA ALA A 124 6.72 -5.70 -8.48
C ALA A 124 7.90 -5.09 -9.25
N LEU A 125 9.07 -4.95 -8.60
CA LEU A 125 10.30 -4.48 -9.25
C LEU A 125 10.72 -5.35 -10.44
N THR A 126 10.49 -6.67 -10.39
CA THR A 126 10.80 -7.58 -11.52
C THR A 126 9.86 -7.44 -12.72
N THR A 127 8.70 -6.80 -12.53
CA THR A 127 7.68 -6.60 -13.58
C THR A 127 7.68 -5.18 -14.15
N THR A 128 8.49 -4.27 -13.59
CA THR A 128 8.55 -2.87 -14.02
C THR A 128 9.38 -2.75 -15.29
N ASP A 129 8.76 -2.29 -16.38
CA ASP A 129 9.40 -2.19 -17.71
C ASP A 129 10.64 -1.29 -17.76
N GLU A 130 10.69 -0.25 -16.93
CA GLU A 130 11.81 0.71 -16.89
C GLU A 130 13.07 0.13 -16.22
N ARG A 131 12.94 -0.98 -15.48
CA ARG A 131 14.02 -1.55 -14.68
C ARG A 131 14.59 -2.79 -15.36
N LYS A 132 15.92 -2.84 -15.46
CA LYS A 132 16.65 -4.00 -16.01
C LYS A 132 16.91 -5.02 -14.91
N VAL A 133 15.89 -5.82 -14.57
CA VAL A 133 15.96 -6.82 -13.50
C VAL A 133 15.81 -8.22 -14.07
N TRP A 134 16.74 -9.11 -13.72
CA TRP A 134 16.71 -10.51 -14.13
C TRP A 134 16.66 -11.43 -12.92
N VAL A 135 15.69 -12.35 -12.89
CA VAL A 135 15.61 -13.39 -11.85
C VAL A 135 16.34 -14.64 -12.31
N PHE A 136 17.41 -14.99 -11.60
CA PHE A 136 18.22 -16.17 -11.89
C PHE A 136 17.94 -17.30 -10.90
N TYR A 137 17.48 -18.44 -11.44
CA TYR A 137 17.10 -19.62 -10.67
C TYR A 137 18.31 -20.49 -10.28
N ASN A 138 19.19 -19.94 -9.45
CA ASN A 138 20.46 -20.56 -9.04
C ASN A 138 20.29 -21.92 -8.32
N GLU A 139 19.17 -22.16 -7.64
CA GLU A 139 18.89 -23.43 -6.96
C GLU A 139 18.59 -24.59 -7.93
N PHE A 140 18.13 -24.25 -9.13
CA PHE A 140 17.76 -25.24 -10.15
C PHE A 140 18.81 -25.40 -11.23
N ARG A 141 19.84 -24.55 -11.25
CA ARG A 141 20.93 -24.67 -12.22
C ARG A 141 22.02 -25.60 -11.69
N SER A 142 22.46 -26.56 -12.50
CA SER A 142 23.41 -27.60 -12.06
C SER A 142 24.74 -27.03 -11.56
N GLU A 143 25.28 -26.00 -12.21
CA GLU A 143 26.60 -25.44 -11.88
C GLU A 143 26.59 -24.51 -10.64
N THR A 144 25.42 -24.01 -10.25
CA THR A 144 25.27 -23.08 -9.11
C THR A 144 24.51 -23.68 -7.93
N ALA A 145 23.81 -24.79 -8.12
CA ALA A 145 23.04 -25.43 -7.07
C ALA A 145 23.96 -26.08 -6.03
N ILE A 146 23.96 -25.53 -4.82
CA ILE A 146 24.74 -26.06 -3.70
C ILE A 146 23.88 -26.89 -2.74
N VAL A 147 24.54 -27.78 -2.00
CA VAL A 147 23.98 -28.56 -0.89
C VAL A 147 24.57 -28.02 0.43
N ARG A 148 23.77 -28.05 1.50
CA ARG A 148 24.20 -27.62 2.84
C ARG A 148 25.28 -28.58 3.36
N GLU A 149 26.36 -28.02 3.89
CA GLU A 149 27.45 -28.78 4.51
C GLU A 149 27.12 -29.17 5.95
N ASP A 150 27.82 -30.17 6.48
CA ASP A 150 27.71 -30.55 7.89
C ASP A 150 28.19 -29.37 8.76
N ASP A 151 27.45 -29.04 9.82
CA ASP A 151 27.67 -27.89 10.73
C ASP A 151 27.50 -26.47 10.13
N GLU A 152 27.05 -26.33 8.88
CA GLU A 152 26.76 -25.03 8.26
C GLU A 152 25.37 -24.51 8.68
N THR A 153 25.19 -23.22 8.98
CA THR A 153 23.85 -22.66 9.24
C THR A 153 23.04 -22.45 7.94
N PRO A 154 21.70 -22.33 7.97
CA PRO A 154 20.93 -21.98 6.77
C PRO A 154 21.35 -20.64 6.14
N ASN A 155 21.77 -19.66 6.95
CA ASN A 155 22.24 -18.35 6.47
C ASN A 155 23.58 -18.50 5.75
N ASP A 156 24.56 -19.13 6.39
CA ASP A 156 25.89 -19.37 5.78
C ASP A 156 25.79 -20.10 4.44
N ARG A 157 24.85 -21.05 4.36
CA ARG A 157 24.55 -21.77 3.12
C ARG A 157 24.02 -20.84 2.04
N ASN A 158 23.08 -19.96 2.38
CA ASN A 158 22.52 -19.01 1.42
C ASN A 158 23.61 -18.05 0.91
N ASP A 159 24.42 -17.50 1.82
CA ASP A 159 25.55 -16.62 1.49
C ASP A 159 26.55 -17.30 0.54
N ARG A 160 26.87 -18.58 0.80
CA ARG A 160 27.71 -19.38 -0.09
C ARG A 160 27.05 -19.62 -1.45
N GLY A 161 25.74 -19.80 -1.50
CA GLY A 161 24.98 -19.94 -2.75
C GLY A 161 25.00 -18.67 -3.60
N ILE A 162 24.93 -17.51 -2.94
CA ILE A 162 25.04 -16.19 -3.55
C ILE A 162 26.44 -16.00 -4.14
N ARG A 163 27.50 -16.27 -3.34
CA ARG A 163 28.89 -16.24 -3.81
C ARG A 163 29.15 -17.19 -4.97
N LYS A 164 28.62 -18.42 -4.91
CA LYS A 164 28.77 -19.40 -6.00
C LYS A 164 28.14 -18.93 -7.30
N ALA A 165 26.97 -18.28 -7.24
CA ALA A 165 26.33 -17.71 -8.41
C ALA A 165 27.13 -16.51 -8.97
N ALA A 166 27.67 -15.65 -8.12
CA ALA A 166 28.53 -14.53 -8.54
C ALA A 166 29.83 -15.01 -9.22
N GLU A 167 30.49 -16.03 -8.66
CA GLU A 167 31.64 -16.70 -9.26
C GLU A 167 31.27 -17.27 -10.64
N TRP A 168 30.16 -18.03 -10.71
CA TRP A 168 29.68 -18.63 -11.95
C TRP A 168 29.41 -17.59 -13.03
N TYR A 169 28.74 -16.47 -12.70
CA TYR A 169 28.46 -15.41 -13.67
C TYR A 169 29.74 -14.79 -14.24
N ASN A 170 30.73 -14.46 -13.39
CA ASN A 170 31.99 -13.87 -13.85
C ASN A 170 32.79 -14.84 -14.74
N ALA A 171 32.78 -16.13 -14.42
CA ALA A 171 33.37 -17.16 -15.27
C ALA A 171 32.59 -17.35 -16.59
N HIS A 172 31.25 -17.38 -16.51
CA HIS A 172 30.35 -17.58 -17.65
C HIS A 172 30.45 -16.45 -18.67
N LEU A 173 30.53 -15.19 -18.23
CA LEU A 173 30.69 -14.04 -19.13
C LEU A 173 32.00 -14.11 -19.92
N THR A 174 33.08 -14.57 -19.27
CA THR A 174 34.38 -14.79 -19.94
C THR A 174 34.29 -15.89 -21.00
N LEU A 175 33.55 -16.97 -20.72
CA LEU A 175 33.34 -18.07 -21.66
C LEU A 175 32.40 -17.71 -22.82
N ALA A 176 31.36 -16.93 -22.55
CA ALA A 176 30.38 -16.48 -23.55
C ALA A 176 30.98 -15.51 -24.58
N HIS A 177 32.08 -14.82 -24.22
CA HIS A 177 32.75 -13.83 -25.05
C HIS A 177 34.27 -14.13 -25.20
N PRO A 178 34.64 -15.20 -25.92
CA PRO A 178 36.05 -15.56 -26.08
C PRO A 178 36.80 -14.50 -26.90
N PRO A 179 38.09 -14.25 -26.59
CA PRO A 179 38.90 -13.27 -27.30
C PRO A 179 39.04 -13.66 -28.79
N ILE A 180 38.69 -12.74 -29.69
CA ILE A 180 38.81 -12.93 -31.13
C ILE A 180 40.25 -12.58 -31.55
N ARG A 181 40.94 -13.55 -32.17
CA ARG A 181 42.33 -13.40 -32.62
C ARG A 181 42.45 -12.24 -33.62
N GLY A 182 43.23 -11.21 -33.27
CA GLY A 182 43.46 -10.03 -34.11
C GLY A 182 42.59 -8.81 -33.78
N GLN A 183 41.67 -8.90 -32.81
CA GLN A 183 40.96 -7.74 -32.25
C GLN A 183 41.53 -7.38 -30.86
N PRO A 184 41.49 -6.09 -30.46
CA PRO A 184 41.84 -5.70 -29.10
C PRO A 184 40.90 -6.39 -28.11
N ASN A 185 41.46 -6.83 -26.98
CA ASN A 185 40.70 -7.54 -25.95
C ASN A 185 39.68 -6.56 -25.34
N VAL A 186 38.39 -6.76 -25.64
CA VAL A 186 37.32 -5.91 -25.11
C VAL A 186 37.14 -6.25 -23.63
N ALA A 187 37.22 -5.24 -22.76
CA ALA A 187 36.97 -5.45 -21.34
C ALA A 187 35.52 -5.88 -21.13
N LEU A 188 35.32 -7.02 -20.47
CA LEU A 188 34.00 -7.61 -20.23
C LEU A 188 33.38 -7.03 -18.95
N PRO A 189 32.05 -6.93 -18.89
CA PRO A 189 31.38 -6.51 -17.67
C PRO A 189 31.58 -7.53 -16.55
N LYS A 190 31.66 -7.04 -15.32
CA LYS A 190 31.77 -7.89 -14.11
C LYS A 190 30.43 -8.02 -13.41
N VAL A 191 30.20 -9.13 -12.71
CA VAL A 191 29.09 -9.24 -11.76
C VAL A 191 29.62 -8.95 -10.37
N VAL A 192 29.09 -7.91 -9.73
CA VAL A 192 29.53 -7.39 -8.43
C VAL A 192 28.53 -7.79 -7.36
N LEU A 193 28.99 -8.51 -6.34
CA LEU A 193 28.21 -8.86 -5.15
C LEU A 193 28.05 -7.62 -4.27
N ILE A 194 26.81 -7.20 -4.02
CA ILE A 194 26.52 -6.12 -3.07
C ILE A 194 26.02 -6.75 -1.77
N THR A 195 26.77 -6.57 -0.68
CA THR A 195 26.38 -7.09 0.64
C THR A 195 26.91 -6.23 1.78
N ASP A 196 26.04 -5.94 2.75
CA ASP A 196 26.40 -5.27 3.99
C ASP A 196 26.90 -6.24 5.08
N ASP A 197 26.83 -7.57 4.86
CA ASP A 197 27.44 -8.56 5.75
C ASP A 197 28.96 -8.59 5.59
N PHE A 198 29.66 -8.11 6.62
CA PHE A 198 31.13 -8.08 6.69
C PHE A 198 31.76 -9.47 6.54
N ALA A 199 31.19 -10.51 7.15
CA ALA A 199 31.73 -11.87 7.05
C ALA A 199 31.57 -12.43 5.62
N ASN A 200 30.46 -12.11 4.96
CA ASN A 200 30.24 -12.50 3.56
C ASN A 200 31.20 -11.76 2.62
N ARG A 201 31.41 -10.45 2.81
CA ARG A 201 32.43 -9.66 2.06
C ARG A 201 33.82 -10.26 2.20
N GLN A 202 34.28 -10.54 3.42
CA GLN A 202 35.61 -11.10 3.64
C GLN A 202 35.80 -12.48 2.97
N LYS A 203 34.76 -13.32 2.97
CA LYS A 203 34.79 -14.61 2.26
C LYS A 203 34.85 -14.40 0.73
N ALA A 204 34.07 -13.47 0.19
CA ALA A 204 34.05 -13.15 -1.24
C ALA A 204 35.42 -12.61 -1.74
N GLU A 205 36.08 -11.74 -0.95
CA GLU A 205 37.42 -11.23 -1.26
C GLU A 205 38.47 -12.36 -1.33
N LYS A 206 38.43 -13.30 -0.38
CA LYS A 206 39.31 -14.49 -0.39
C LYS A 206 39.09 -15.36 -1.62
N GLU A 207 37.84 -15.45 -2.08
CA GLU A 207 37.44 -16.18 -3.30
C GLU A 207 37.66 -15.37 -4.58
N LYS A 208 38.19 -14.14 -4.49
CA LYS A 208 38.41 -13.20 -5.61
C LYS A 208 37.12 -12.83 -6.38
N ILE A 209 35.99 -12.88 -5.69
CA ILE A 209 34.70 -12.43 -6.21
C ILE A 209 34.63 -10.92 -6.01
N PRO A 210 34.33 -10.11 -7.06
CA PRO A 210 34.12 -8.68 -6.89
C PRO A 210 32.96 -8.42 -5.92
N CYS A 211 33.22 -7.75 -4.80
CA CYS A 211 32.22 -7.42 -3.80
C CYS A 211 32.41 -6.01 -3.24
N ILE A 212 31.31 -5.41 -2.77
CA ILE A 212 31.28 -4.06 -2.21
C ILE A 212 30.12 -3.91 -1.23
N SER A 213 30.24 -3.01 -0.24
CA SER A 213 29.11 -2.62 0.62
C SER A 213 28.15 -1.70 -0.13
N VAL A 214 26.90 -1.59 0.33
CA VAL A 214 25.90 -0.74 -0.33
C VAL A 214 26.36 0.72 -0.32
N ARG A 215 26.87 1.19 0.82
CA ARG A 215 27.37 2.56 0.98
C ARG A 215 28.49 2.91 0.00
N ASN A 216 29.54 2.08 -0.05
CA ASN A 216 30.69 2.33 -0.92
C ASN A 216 30.29 2.28 -2.40
N TYR A 217 29.36 1.41 -2.76
CA TYR A 217 28.80 1.38 -4.11
C TYR A 217 28.06 2.67 -4.45
N VAL A 218 27.24 3.19 -3.53
CA VAL A 218 26.52 4.45 -3.74
C VAL A 218 27.48 5.65 -3.88
N ASP A 219 28.56 5.71 -3.09
CA ASP A 219 29.60 6.74 -3.20
C ASP A 219 30.28 6.77 -4.58
N GLY A 220 30.36 5.61 -5.24
CA GLY A 220 30.89 5.44 -6.59
C GLY A 220 29.94 5.88 -7.72
N MET A 221 28.68 6.16 -7.42
CA MET A 221 27.66 6.58 -8.40
C MET A 221 27.73 8.08 -8.70
N LYS A 222 27.11 8.50 -9.82
CA LYS A 222 27.06 9.91 -10.23
C LYS A 222 26.20 10.78 -9.32
N ASN A 223 25.11 10.21 -8.76
CA ASN A 223 24.15 10.92 -7.92
C ASN A 223 24.32 10.50 -6.44
N SER A 224 25.56 10.33 -5.99
CA SER A 224 25.89 9.82 -4.64
C SER A 224 25.21 10.65 -3.54
N ASP A 225 25.23 11.98 -3.66
CA ASP A 225 24.70 12.87 -2.60
C ASP A 225 23.21 12.64 -2.32
N GLN A 226 22.42 12.36 -3.35
CA GLN A 226 20.98 12.07 -3.22
C GLN A 226 20.72 10.65 -2.75
N LEU A 227 21.53 9.70 -3.22
CA LEU A 227 21.36 8.28 -2.93
C LEU A 227 21.85 7.90 -1.51
N LEU A 228 22.80 8.65 -0.94
CA LEU A 228 23.30 8.40 0.40
C LEU A 228 22.26 8.68 1.49
N ASP A 229 21.39 9.66 1.27
CA ASP A 229 20.30 9.99 2.21
C ASP A 229 19.15 8.94 2.19
N LEU A 230 19.12 8.07 1.16
CA LEU A 230 18.20 6.93 1.06
C LEU A 230 18.70 5.69 1.84
N LEU A 231 19.91 5.72 2.37
CA LEU A 231 20.46 4.57 3.08
C LEU A 231 19.79 4.44 4.45
N SER A 232 19.27 3.25 4.75
CA SER A 232 18.76 2.93 6.07
C SER A 232 19.89 2.95 7.11
N ALA A 233 19.56 3.35 8.34
CA ALA A 233 20.50 3.34 9.46
C ALA A 233 21.02 1.92 9.76
N THR A 234 20.21 0.88 9.50
CA THR A 234 20.54 -0.53 9.74
C THR A 234 21.64 -1.10 8.84
N GLY A 235 21.90 -0.51 7.66
CA GLY A 235 23.02 -0.90 6.80
C GLY A 235 24.32 -0.14 7.06
N SER A 236 24.32 0.78 8.03
CA SER A 236 25.40 1.76 8.23
C SER A 236 26.36 1.43 9.39
N ASP A 237 26.32 0.21 9.94
CA ASP A 237 27.11 -0.27 11.09
C ASP A 237 28.65 -0.25 10.88
N GLU A 238 29.16 0.33 9.77
CA GLU A 238 30.57 0.68 9.60
C GLU A 238 30.99 1.94 10.40
N VAL A 239 30.04 2.70 10.96
CA VAL A 239 30.36 3.76 11.93
C VAL A 239 30.54 3.10 13.30
N GLU A 240 31.78 3.04 13.79
CA GLU A 240 32.08 2.59 15.15
C GLU A 240 31.10 3.25 16.14
N PRO A 241 30.49 2.47 17.07
CA PRO A 241 29.70 3.08 18.13
C PRO A 241 30.62 4.03 18.89
N THR A 242 30.36 5.33 18.80
CA THR A 242 31.06 6.33 19.59
C THR A 242 30.94 5.94 21.07
N ARG A 243 32.01 6.13 21.84
CA ARG A 243 32.07 5.77 23.27
C ARG A 243 30.88 6.27 24.11
N ALA A 244 30.15 7.28 23.63
CA ALA A 244 28.93 7.83 24.23
C ALA A 244 27.74 6.85 24.28
N VAL A 245 27.58 5.94 23.30
CA VAL A 245 26.42 5.02 23.25
C VAL A 245 26.49 3.95 24.35
N ALA A 246 27.71 3.58 24.77
CA ALA A 246 27.93 2.52 25.76
C ALA A 246 27.57 2.91 27.21
N GLY A 247 27.29 4.19 27.48
CA GLY A 247 26.95 4.71 28.82
C GLY A 247 25.47 5.01 29.06
N ARG A 248 24.61 4.98 28.02
CA ARG A 248 23.21 5.42 28.15
C ARG A 248 22.35 4.41 28.93
N THR A 249 21.61 4.91 29.93
CA THR A 249 20.65 4.09 30.69
C THR A 249 19.46 3.72 29.78
N ALA A 250 18.98 2.48 29.84
CA ALA A 250 17.83 2.05 29.03
C ALA A 250 16.56 2.79 29.47
N LEU A 251 15.89 3.46 28.54
CA LEU A 251 14.61 4.15 28.77
C LEU A 251 13.41 3.19 28.72
N TYR A 252 13.56 2.08 28.00
CA TYR A 252 12.50 1.12 27.76
C TYR A 252 12.94 -0.30 28.09
N ASP A 253 11.97 -1.13 28.47
CA ASP A 253 12.19 -2.56 28.63
C ASP A 253 12.43 -3.28 27.30
N ASP A 254 13.25 -4.32 27.35
CA ASP A 254 13.40 -5.29 26.27
C ASP A 254 12.10 -6.06 26.02
N TYR A 255 11.87 -6.40 24.76
CA TYR A 255 10.74 -7.24 24.40
C TYR A 255 10.97 -8.69 24.78
N LEU A 256 9.91 -9.36 25.23
CA LEU A 256 9.95 -10.79 25.46
C LEU A 256 10.17 -11.54 24.15
N PRO A 257 10.88 -12.69 24.18
CA PRO A 257 11.05 -13.54 23.00
C PRO A 257 9.71 -13.95 22.40
N MET A 258 9.63 -14.03 21.07
CA MET A 258 8.40 -14.37 20.34
C MET A 258 7.75 -15.68 20.82
N SER A 259 8.56 -16.66 21.20
CA SER A 259 8.06 -17.93 21.74
C SER A 259 7.32 -17.76 23.08
N THR A 260 7.82 -16.90 23.96
CA THR A 260 7.20 -16.53 25.23
C THR A 260 5.92 -15.74 25.01
N LEU A 261 5.93 -14.77 24.08
CA LEU A 261 4.74 -13.99 23.73
C LEU A 261 3.59 -14.91 23.26
N VAL A 262 3.85 -15.78 22.29
CA VAL A 262 2.85 -16.72 21.76
C VAL A 262 2.36 -17.69 22.83
N ALA A 263 3.25 -18.18 23.70
CA ALA A 263 2.88 -19.05 24.80
C ALA A 263 1.99 -18.33 25.84
N GLY A 264 2.35 -17.10 26.22
CA GLY A 264 1.60 -16.28 27.18
C GLY A 264 0.21 -15.89 26.67
N VAL A 265 0.10 -15.54 25.38
CA VAL A 265 -1.20 -15.26 24.73
C VAL A 265 -2.07 -16.52 24.72
N LYS A 266 -1.50 -17.68 24.37
CA LYS A 266 -2.22 -18.95 24.35
C LYS A 266 -2.65 -19.40 25.76
N ALA A 267 -1.85 -19.08 26.78
CA ALA A 267 -2.17 -19.35 28.18
C ALA A 267 -3.19 -18.36 28.77
N GLY A 268 -3.53 -17.28 28.06
CA GLY A 268 -4.41 -16.21 28.54
C GLY A 268 -3.79 -15.29 29.59
N GLN A 269 -2.46 -15.36 29.78
CA GLN A 269 -1.71 -14.51 30.70
C GLN A 269 -1.33 -13.17 30.08
N LEU A 270 -1.16 -13.16 28.75
CA LEU A 270 -0.90 -11.98 27.94
C LEU A 270 -2.03 -11.81 26.93
N HIS A 271 -2.24 -10.60 26.45
CA HIS A 271 -3.30 -10.30 25.50
C HIS A 271 -2.74 -9.63 24.25
N GLN A 272 -3.19 -10.08 23.08
CA GLN A 272 -2.80 -9.50 21.80
C GLN A 272 -3.88 -8.56 21.27
N GLY A 273 -3.49 -7.40 20.74
CA GLY A 273 -4.40 -6.45 20.10
C GLY A 273 -3.65 -5.42 19.24
N HIS A 274 -4.39 -4.52 18.61
CA HIS A 274 -3.80 -3.40 17.86
C HIS A 274 -3.54 -2.23 18.79
N PHE A 275 -2.38 -1.60 18.68
CA PHE A 275 -2.05 -0.39 19.43
C PHE A 275 -2.68 0.84 18.78
N ASN A 276 -3.43 1.59 19.59
CA ASN A 276 -4.03 2.86 19.22
C ASN A 276 -3.42 3.99 20.07
N ALA A 277 -2.59 4.83 19.47
CA ALA A 277 -2.13 6.07 20.07
C ALA A 277 -3.29 7.05 20.25
N ASN A 278 -3.22 7.89 21.28
CA ASN A 278 -4.15 8.98 21.47
C ASN A 278 -3.67 10.21 20.68
N GLN A 279 -4.52 10.74 19.79
CA GLN A 279 -4.21 11.90 18.94
C GLN A 279 -3.99 13.19 19.74
N TYR A 280 -4.55 13.27 20.94
CA TYR A 280 -4.52 14.46 21.79
C TYR A 280 -3.54 14.33 22.94
N ASN A 281 -3.04 13.12 23.25
CA ASN A 281 -2.09 12.88 24.32
C ASN A 281 -1.07 11.81 23.92
N TYR A 282 0.14 12.23 23.56
CA TYR A 282 1.17 11.29 23.10
C TYR A 282 1.70 10.34 24.19
N LEU A 283 1.37 10.57 25.47
CA LEU A 283 1.70 9.70 26.60
C LEU A 283 0.58 8.69 26.90
N GLU A 284 -0.50 8.71 26.14
CA GLU A 284 -1.62 7.78 26.30
C GLU A 284 -1.86 6.98 25.02
N GLY A 285 -2.14 5.71 25.19
CA GLY A 285 -2.59 4.82 24.13
C GLY A 285 -3.51 3.75 24.68
N ASN A 286 -4.13 2.97 23.79
CA ASN A 286 -4.97 1.87 24.19
C ASN A 286 -4.84 0.66 23.27
N VAL A 287 -5.15 -0.51 23.81
CA VAL A 287 -5.16 -1.78 23.08
C VAL A 287 -6.48 -2.49 23.35
N PRO A 288 -7.43 -2.49 22.40
CA PRO A 288 -8.63 -3.31 22.52
C PRO A 288 -8.26 -4.78 22.48
N VAL A 289 -8.70 -5.54 23.48
CA VAL A 289 -8.47 -6.99 23.57
C VAL A 289 -9.77 -7.71 23.90
N PRO A 290 -10.01 -8.93 23.38
CA PRO A 290 -11.27 -9.64 23.59
C PRO A 290 -11.59 -10.01 25.04
N ALA A 291 -10.58 -10.04 25.92
CA ALA A 291 -10.74 -10.42 27.31
C ALA A 291 -11.46 -9.37 28.16
N PHE A 292 -11.51 -8.11 27.70
CA PHE A 292 -12.10 -6.99 28.43
C PHE A 292 -13.10 -6.24 27.54
N THR A 293 -14.13 -5.66 28.17
CA THR A 293 -15.15 -4.86 27.46
C THR A 293 -14.64 -3.46 27.08
N LYS A 294 -13.77 -2.89 27.91
CA LYS A 294 -13.05 -1.65 27.67
C LYS A 294 -11.63 -1.96 27.17
N PRO A 295 -11.05 -1.11 26.32
CA PRO A 295 -9.68 -1.30 25.85
C PRO A 295 -8.69 -1.16 27.02
N VAL A 296 -7.56 -1.87 26.92
CA VAL A 296 -6.47 -1.77 27.90
C VAL A 296 -5.76 -0.43 27.70
N LEU A 297 -5.83 0.43 28.69
CA LEU A 297 -5.16 1.74 28.73
C LEU A 297 -3.66 1.56 28.95
N LEU A 298 -2.87 2.30 28.20
CA LEU A 298 -1.42 2.40 28.32
C LEU A 298 -1.09 3.85 28.66
N VAL A 299 -0.46 4.08 29.81
CA VAL A 299 -0.14 5.42 30.30
C VAL A 299 1.36 5.52 30.50
N GLY A 300 2.01 6.48 29.85
CA GLY A 300 3.45 6.66 29.86
C GLY A 300 4.16 5.96 28.70
N ARG A 301 5.25 6.56 28.22
CA ARG A 301 6.06 6.05 27.11
C ARG A 301 6.63 4.66 27.41
N GLU A 302 6.98 4.41 28.66
CA GLU A 302 7.53 3.17 29.16
C GLU A 302 6.54 2.01 28.99
N ASN A 303 5.25 2.28 29.25
CA ASN A 303 4.19 1.28 29.14
C ASN A 303 3.72 1.09 27.69
N MET A 304 3.84 2.10 26.83
CA MET A 304 3.63 1.93 25.39
C MET A 304 4.81 1.23 24.70
N ASN A 305 6.00 1.28 25.31
CA ASN A 305 7.19 0.51 24.94
C ASN A 305 7.49 0.49 23.44
N ARG A 306 7.81 1.67 22.87
CA ARG A 306 8.20 1.86 21.47
C ARG A 306 7.19 1.29 20.44
N ALA A 307 5.91 1.22 20.79
CA ALA A 307 4.83 0.86 19.87
C ALA A 307 4.44 2.04 18.96
N VAL A 308 4.02 1.74 17.73
CA VAL A 308 3.57 2.71 16.74
C VAL A 308 2.11 2.43 16.36
N GLN A 309 1.35 3.47 16.02
CA GLN A 309 -0.07 3.37 15.63
C GLN A 309 -0.34 2.21 14.67
N GLY A 310 -1.26 1.32 15.06
CA GLY A 310 -1.68 0.15 14.29
C GLY A 310 -0.83 -1.10 14.48
N ASP A 311 0.30 -1.04 15.21
CA ASP A 311 1.13 -2.21 15.54
C ASP A 311 0.28 -3.31 16.19
N VAL A 312 0.56 -4.56 15.86
CA VAL A 312 0.00 -5.71 16.59
C VAL A 312 0.92 -5.99 17.77
N VAL A 313 0.44 -5.65 18.97
CA VAL A 313 1.21 -5.70 20.22
C VAL A 313 0.69 -6.79 21.15
N VAL A 314 1.55 -7.21 22.08
CA VAL A 314 1.17 -8.03 23.23
C VAL A 314 1.27 -7.18 24.49
N VAL A 315 0.18 -7.14 25.24
CA VAL A 315 0.10 -6.41 26.51
C VAL A 315 0.03 -7.36 27.70
N GLU A 316 0.74 -6.99 28.75
CA GLU A 316 0.55 -7.49 30.11
C GLU A 316 -0.38 -6.52 30.83
N VAL A 317 -1.49 -7.04 31.38
CA VAL A 317 -2.47 -6.23 32.12
C VAL A 317 -2.10 -6.23 33.59
N PHE A 318 -2.05 -5.05 34.19
CA PHE A 318 -1.74 -4.87 35.60
C PHE A 318 -2.87 -5.33 36.51
N ASN A 319 -2.56 -5.45 37.81
CA ASN A 319 -3.57 -5.76 38.81
C ASN A 319 -4.63 -4.64 38.86
N GLU A 320 -5.88 -5.00 39.19
CA GLU A 320 -6.99 -4.03 39.27
C GLU A 320 -6.72 -2.81 40.18
N ARG A 321 -5.83 -2.97 41.17
CA ARG A 321 -5.41 -1.89 42.07
C ARG A 321 -4.64 -0.78 41.35
N GLU A 322 -3.93 -1.13 40.29
CA GLU A 322 -3.07 -0.26 39.48
C GLU A 322 -3.81 0.31 38.26
N TRP A 323 -5.09 -0.05 38.09
CA TRP A 323 -5.91 0.48 37.01
C TRP A 323 -6.14 1.98 37.18
N LYS A 324 -6.00 2.68 36.06
CA LYS A 324 -6.12 4.12 35.89
C LYS A 324 -7.37 4.44 35.08
N ALA A 325 -7.76 5.71 35.12
CA ALA A 325 -8.80 6.25 34.25
C ALA A 325 -8.14 7.04 33.11
N PRO A 326 -8.75 7.09 31.91
CA PRO A 326 -8.26 7.94 30.83
C PRO A 326 -8.32 9.43 31.21
N THR A 327 -7.44 10.24 30.62
CA THR A 327 -7.36 11.67 30.90
C THR A 327 -8.00 12.51 29.79
N ASP A 328 -8.62 13.63 30.17
CA ASP A 328 -9.26 14.58 29.24
C ASP A 328 -8.30 15.71 28.79
N GLU A 329 -7.02 15.65 29.15
CA GLU A 329 -6.05 16.71 28.84
C GLU A 329 -5.38 16.52 27.47
N VAL A 330 -5.21 17.64 26.76
CA VAL A 330 -4.50 17.68 25.48
C VAL A 330 -3.02 17.94 25.77
N ILE A 331 -2.19 16.92 25.55
CA ILE A 331 -0.73 16.97 25.69
C ILE A 331 -0.11 16.79 24.31
N ASP A 332 0.31 17.91 23.72
CA ASP A 332 0.99 17.92 22.43
C ASP A 332 2.52 17.87 22.59
N GLN A 333 3.21 17.20 21.66
CA GLN A 333 4.67 17.18 21.60
C GLN A 333 5.24 18.55 21.18
N GLU A 334 4.46 19.38 20.49
CA GLU A 334 4.86 20.70 19.99
C GLU A 334 4.71 21.82 21.02
N GLY A 335 3.83 21.65 22.02
CA GLY A 335 3.47 22.69 22.99
C GLY A 335 4.42 22.86 24.18
N LYS A 336 5.49 22.08 24.27
CA LYS A 336 6.45 22.14 25.39
C LYS A 336 7.61 23.11 25.08
N PRO A 337 7.88 24.11 25.93
CA PRO A 337 8.94 25.08 25.69
C PRO A 337 10.35 24.50 25.86
N SER A 338 11.20 24.79 24.88
CA SER A 338 12.68 24.97 24.91
C SER A 338 13.64 23.90 25.47
N TYR A 339 13.18 22.79 26.06
CA TYR A 339 14.07 21.71 26.53
C TYR A 339 14.08 20.47 25.63
N ASP A 340 13.12 20.32 24.72
CA ASP A 340 12.98 19.14 23.82
C ASP A 340 13.37 19.48 22.36
N THR A 341 13.93 20.68 22.13
CA THR A 341 14.12 21.32 20.81
C THR A 341 15.56 21.57 20.41
N LYS A 342 16.54 21.31 21.30
CA LYS A 342 17.93 21.24 20.87
C LYS A 342 18.19 19.84 20.34
N ASN A 343 18.92 19.77 19.24
CA ASN A 343 19.49 18.52 18.75
C ASN A 343 20.57 18.11 19.76
N ASP A 344 20.15 17.44 20.84
CA ASP A 344 20.99 17.13 22.00
C ASP A 344 22.15 16.19 21.66
N ASP A 345 22.13 15.57 20.47
CA ASP A 345 23.19 14.74 19.89
C ASP A 345 24.14 15.52 18.93
N ALA A 346 24.40 16.82 19.16
CA ALA A 346 25.64 17.42 18.66
C ALA A 346 26.78 16.91 19.56
N GLU A 347 27.93 16.51 19.00
CA GLU A 347 29.05 15.81 19.67
C GLU A 347 29.65 16.47 20.95
N ASP A 348 29.04 17.52 21.50
CA ASP A 348 29.50 18.34 22.62
C ASP A 348 28.44 18.65 23.74
N SER A 349 27.27 17.99 23.82
CA SER A 349 26.32 18.23 24.94
C SER A 349 26.49 17.27 26.13
N GLU A 350 26.43 17.78 27.36
CA GLU A 350 26.35 17.00 28.60
C GLU A 350 24.94 16.35 28.75
N GLU A 351 24.72 15.21 28.07
CA GLU A 351 23.40 14.59 27.82
C GLU A 351 22.71 13.90 29.02
N GLU A 352 23.43 13.39 30.04
CA GLU A 352 22.77 12.63 31.12
C GLU A 352 21.84 13.48 32.01
N GLY A 353 22.07 14.80 32.07
CA GLY A 353 21.28 15.72 32.89
C GLY A 353 19.90 16.04 32.32
N ASP A 354 19.76 16.08 30.99
CA ASP A 354 18.55 16.56 30.33
C ASP A 354 17.48 15.47 30.19
N ASP A 355 17.90 14.23 29.92
CA ASP A 355 17.01 13.05 29.90
C ASP A 355 16.31 12.83 31.25
N LEU A 356 17.04 13.02 32.35
CA LEU A 356 16.49 12.94 33.71
C LEU A 356 15.47 14.07 33.98
N MET A 357 15.73 15.29 33.51
CA MET A 357 14.81 16.43 33.69
C MET A 357 13.51 16.25 32.91
N VAL A 358 13.58 15.78 31.66
CA VAL A 358 12.37 15.54 30.85
C VAL A 358 11.55 14.39 31.44
N HIS A 359 12.20 13.29 31.84
CA HIS A 359 11.51 12.19 32.51
C HIS A 359 10.84 12.65 33.82
N GLU A 360 11.49 13.52 34.59
CA GLU A 360 10.91 14.11 35.80
C GLU A 360 9.71 15.02 35.46
N HIS A 361 9.77 15.79 34.37
CA HIS A 361 8.68 16.64 33.92
C HIS A 361 7.47 15.82 33.44
N GLU A 362 7.68 14.75 32.66
CA GLU A 362 6.62 13.83 32.24
C GLU A 362 6.00 13.11 33.43
N SER A 363 6.84 12.63 34.35
CA SER A 363 6.39 12.06 35.61
C SER A 363 5.57 13.04 36.44
N LYS A 364 5.94 14.33 36.44
CA LYS A 364 5.18 15.41 37.11
C LYS A 364 3.85 15.69 36.41
N ALA A 365 3.81 15.73 35.08
CA ALA A 365 2.57 15.91 34.31
C ALA A 365 1.57 14.78 34.65
N LEU A 366 2.00 13.53 34.51
CA LEU A 366 1.20 12.35 34.83
C LEU A 366 0.72 12.33 36.29
N ARG A 367 1.54 12.78 37.25
CA ARG A 367 1.19 12.87 38.69
C ARG A 367 0.24 14.02 38.99
N ALA A 368 0.41 15.18 38.36
CA ALA A 368 -0.45 16.35 38.53
C ALA A 368 -1.87 16.07 38.00
N GLU A 369 -2.00 15.25 36.95
CA GLU A 369 -3.27 14.82 36.36
C GLU A 369 -4.09 13.94 37.33
N HIS A 370 -3.45 12.98 38.01
CA HIS A 370 -4.14 12.05 38.91
C HIS A 370 -4.67 12.72 40.20
N THR A 371 -4.29 13.97 40.48
CA THR A 371 -4.70 14.70 41.69
C THR A 371 -5.81 15.72 41.45
N LYS A 372 -6.20 15.99 40.18
CA LYS A 372 -7.22 16.98 39.84
C LYS A 372 -8.44 16.33 39.16
N LYS A 373 -9.47 16.05 39.96
CA LYS A 373 -10.92 15.79 39.64
C LYS A 373 -11.47 14.38 39.90
N ALA A 374 -12.81 14.35 39.96
CA ALA A 374 -13.76 13.31 40.36
C ALA A 374 -13.50 11.90 39.77
N PRO A 375 -14.01 10.81 40.39
CA PRO A 375 -13.66 9.45 39.99
C PRO A 375 -14.20 9.13 38.59
N ALA A 376 -13.36 9.32 37.57
CA ALA A 376 -13.55 8.66 36.29
C ALA A 376 -13.43 7.15 36.50
N GLU A 377 -14.28 6.38 35.80
CA GLU A 377 -14.33 4.93 35.95
C GLU A 377 -13.00 4.32 35.53
N LYS A 378 -12.32 3.66 36.48
CA LYS A 378 -11.07 2.95 36.21
C LYS A 378 -11.29 1.90 35.12
N GLN A 379 -10.34 1.77 34.21
CA GLN A 379 -10.36 0.75 33.17
C GLN A 379 -9.08 -0.09 33.19
N PRO A 380 -9.08 -1.29 32.58
CA PRO A 380 -7.90 -2.14 32.52
C PRO A 380 -6.69 -1.35 32.06
N THR A 381 -5.60 -1.40 32.82
CA THR A 381 -4.35 -0.69 32.50
C THR A 381 -3.23 -1.71 32.38
N GLY A 382 -2.29 -1.49 31.47
CA GLY A 382 -1.20 -2.43 31.24
C GLY A 382 0.01 -1.82 30.58
N ARG A 383 0.89 -2.69 30.09
CA ARG A 383 2.09 -2.33 29.32
C ARG A 383 2.32 -3.26 28.15
N VAL A 384 2.93 -2.74 27.10
CA VAL A 384 3.40 -3.51 25.95
C VAL A 384 4.69 -4.25 26.32
N VAL A 385 4.67 -5.58 26.18
CA VAL A 385 5.80 -6.46 26.48
C VAL A 385 6.43 -7.06 25.22
N GLY A 386 5.85 -6.80 24.06
CA GLY A 386 6.38 -7.26 22.78
C GLY A 386 5.50 -6.89 21.60
N ILE A 387 6.10 -6.96 20.41
CA ILE A 387 5.45 -6.59 19.15
C ILE A 387 5.44 -7.80 18.23
N ILE A 388 4.25 -8.24 17.85
CA ILE A 388 4.01 -9.37 16.95
C ILE A 388 4.24 -8.96 15.50
N LYS A 389 3.74 -7.76 15.14
CA LYS A 389 3.81 -7.23 13.77
C LYS A 389 3.87 -5.71 13.82
N ARG A 390 4.89 -5.13 13.19
CA ARG A 390 5.00 -3.69 12.96
C ARG A 390 4.05 -3.22 11.86
N ASN A 391 3.55 -2.00 12.00
CA ASN A 391 2.75 -1.26 11.04
C ASN A 391 3.51 -0.03 10.50
N TRP A 392 4.84 -0.18 10.36
CA TRP A 392 5.68 0.88 9.80
C TRP A 392 5.42 1.03 8.30
N ARG A 393 5.27 2.28 7.87
CA ARG A 393 5.15 2.70 6.49
C ARG A 393 6.03 3.92 6.25
N ALA A 394 6.00 4.44 5.04
CA ALA A 394 6.55 5.76 4.77
C ALA A 394 5.60 6.83 5.33
N TYR A 395 6.14 7.79 6.06
CA TYR A 395 5.41 8.85 6.75
C TYR A 395 5.77 10.21 6.18
N VAL A 396 4.77 11.07 5.97
CA VAL A 396 5.00 12.43 5.51
C VAL A 396 5.40 13.28 6.71
N CYS A 397 6.53 13.96 6.61
CA CYS A 397 7.13 14.73 7.68
C CYS A 397 7.56 16.12 7.22
N HIS A 398 7.79 16.99 8.21
CA HIS A 398 8.49 18.25 8.08
C HIS A 398 9.82 18.16 8.84
N ILE A 399 10.86 18.83 8.35
CA ILE A 399 12.08 19.01 9.16
C ILE A 399 11.80 20.06 10.24
N ASP A 400 12.08 19.72 11.49
CA ASP A 400 12.04 20.66 12.59
C ASP A 400 13.20 21.65 12.46
N SER A 401 12.89 22.90 12.12
CA SER A 401 13.88 23.96 11.92
C SER A 401 14.63 24.31 13.20
N THR A 402 14.07 24.02 14.38
CA THR A 402 14.74 24.26 15.67
C THR A 402 15.85 23.25 15.94
N SER A 403 15.81 22.08 15.28
CA SER A 403 16.88 21.09 15.32
C SER A 403 18.14 21.51 14.54
N LEU A 404 18.07 22.59 13.75
CA LEU A 404 19.21 23.12 13.01
C LEU A 404 19.94 24.18 13.83
N THR A 405 21.20 23.93 14.18
CA THR A 405 22.06 24.94 14.80
C THR A 405 22.44 26.03 13.79
N SER A 406 22.51 27.29 14.24
CA SER A 406 22.77 28.46 13.37
C SER A 406 24.08 28.40 12.59
N SER A 407 25.06 27.61 13.05
CA SER A 407 26.34 27.34 12.37
C SER A 407 26.24 26.31 11.24
N ASN A 408 25.17 25.51 11.20
CA ASN A 408 24.97 24.38 10.29
C ASN A 408 23.94 24.64 9.18
N ALA A 409 23.27 25.80 9.20
CA ALA A 409 22.27 26.19 8.20
C ALA A 409 22.82 26.31 6.76
N THR A 410 24.15 26.35 6.58
CA THR A 410 24.83 26.39 5.26
C THR A 410 25.82 25.23 5.06
N SER A 411 25.93 24.31 6.01
CA SER A 411 26.88 23.20 5.96
C SER A 411 26.32 22.04 5.12
N LEU A 412 27.13 21.53 4.20
CA LEU A 412 26.87 20.29 3.42
C LEU A 412 27.37 19.03 4.14
N GLY A 413 27.80 19.16 5.40
CA GLY A 413 28.18 18.04 6.25
C GLY A 413 26.98 17.18 6.65
N LEU A 414 27.23 15.96 7.10
CA LEU A 414 26.17 15.08 7.61
C LEU A 414 25.63 15.66 8.92
N GLN A 415 24.32 15.89 8.99
CA GLN A 415 23.65 16.45 10.16
C GLN A 415 22.57 15.49 10.66
N THR A 416 22.44 15.38 11.97
CA THR A 416 21.28 14.75 12.60
C THR A 416 20.19 15.81 12.75
N VAL A 417 18.94 15.52 12.40
CA VAL A 417 17.79 16.42 12.54
C VAL A 417 16.55 15.62 12.95
N PHE A 418 15.53 16.29 13.48
CA PHE A 418 14.23 15.66 13.70
C PHE A 418 13.28 15.93 12.52
N ALA A 419 12.64 14.86 12.06
CA ALA A 419 11.51 14.90 11.15
C ALA A 419 10.22 14.72 11.98
N THR A 420 9.34 15.73 11.94
CA THR A 420 8.04 15.72 12.61
C THR A 420 6.98 15.21 11.64
N PRO A 421 6.34 14.05 11.89
CA PRO A 421 5.27 13.55 11.05
C PRO A 421 4.07 14.48 11.03
N VAL A 422 3.36 14.54 9.89
CA VAL A 422 2.08 15.27 9.77
C VAL A 422 1.01 14.65 10.67
N SER A 423 1.06 13.32 10.86
CA SER A 423 0.19 12.60 11.78
C SER A 423 0.66 12.76 13.22
N ARG A 424 -0.20 13.35 14.07
CA ARG A 424 0.04 13.50 15.52
C ARG A 424 0.04 12.18 16.30
N LEU A 425 -0.30 11.07 15.65
CA LEU A 425 -0.29 9.72 16.24
C LEU A 425 1.13 9.12 16.29
N LEU A 426 2.12 9.81 15.74
CA LEU A 426 3.50 9.36 15.61
C LEU A 426 4.44 10.30 16.36
N PRO A 427 5.51 9.76 16.98
CA PRO A 427 6.56 10.60 17.55
C PRO A 427 7.44 11.21 16.44
N ARG A 428 8.21 12.24 16.79
CA ARG A 428 9.31 12.73 15.95
C ARG A 428 10.30 11.60 15.61
N ILE A 429 10.86 11.64 14.41
CA ILE A 429 11.80 10.63 13.89
C ILE A 429 13.17 11.29 13.72
N ARG A 430 14.21 10.67 14.28
CA ARG A 430 15.60 11.12 14.08
C ARG A 430 16.06 10.73 12.67
N LEU A 431 16.56 11.71 11.92
CA LEU A 431 17.05 11.56 10.55
C LEU A 431 18.51 12.04 10.46
N ARG A 432 19.35 11.34 9.69
CA ARG A 432 20.69 11.82 9.32
C ARG A 432 20.69 12.18 7.83
N THR A 433 21.03 13.42 7.49
CA THR A 433 21.01 13.90 6.10
C THR A 433 22.04 15.01 5.89
N ARG A 434 22.60 15.09 4.68
CA ARG A 434 23.44 16.23 4.24
C ARG A 434 22.64 17.36 3.61
N GLN A 435 21.36 17.11 3.33
CA GLN A 435 20.46 18.00 2.61
C GLN A 435 19.58 18.83 3.55
N ALA A 436 19.80 18.77 4.86
CA ALA A 436 18.90 19.38 5.86
C ALA A 436 18.48 20.82 5.52
N PRO A 437 19.38 21.77 5.16
CA PRO A 437 18.98 23.13 4.82
C PRO A 437 18.02 23.23 3.62
N SER A 438 18.17 22.33 2.64
CA SER A 438 17.31 22.29 1.46
C SER A 438 15.98 21.59 1.69
N LEU A 439 15.88 20.74 2.73
CA LEU A 439 14.66 20.03 3.08
C LEU A 439 13.75 20.86 4.00
N VAL A 440 14.27 21.88 4.69
CA VAL A 440 13.46 22.81 5.49
C VAL A 440 12.42 23.51 4.62
N GLY A 441 11.19 23.59 5.13
CA GLY A 441 10.08 24.21 4.42
C GLY A 441 9.48 23.33 3.31
N ASN A 442 10.01 22.12 3.10
CA ASN A 442 9.42 21.12 2.23
C ASN A 442 8.70 20.03 3.03
N LYS A 443 7.71 19.40 2.40
CA LYS A 443 7.19 18.11 2.83
C LYS A 443 8.10 17.01 2.31
N ILE A 444 8.48 16.11 3.21
CA ILE A 444 9.38 14.99 2.90
C ILE A 444 8.74 13.68 3.31
N LEU A 445 9.18 12.60 2.68
CA LEU A 445 8.78 11.23 3.00
C LEU A 445 9.92 10.55 3.76
N VAL A 446 9.61 9.96 4.92
CA VAL A 446 10.58 9.33 5.83
C VAL A 446 10.08 7.95 6.23
N THR A 447 10.98 6.96 6.26
CA THR A 447 10.68 5.60 6.73
C THR A 447 11.38 5.35 8.06
N ILE A 448 10.71 4.71 9.03
CA ILE A 448 11.32 4.28 10.29
C ILE A 448 12.15 3.01 10.07
N ASP A 449 13.39 3.03 10.53
CA ASP A 449 14.33 1.90 10.41
C ASP A 449 14.38 1.06 11.68
N ARG A 450 14.52 1.72 12.83
CA ARG A 450 14.67 1.08 14.14
C ARG A 450 14.31 2.02 15.28
N TRP A 451 14.09 1.44 16.46
CA TRP A 451 13.88 2.20 17.70
C TRP A 451 14.55 1.48 18.86
N GLU A 452 15.71 2.00 19.29
CA GLU A 452 16.54 1.40 20.34
C GLU A 452 15.96 1.63 21.74
N ILE A 453 16.27 0.73 22.68
CA ILE A 453 15.82 0.80 24.09
C ILE A 453 16.39 2.00 24.85
N THR A 454 17.51 2.55 24.38
CA THR A 454 18.20 3.72 24.94
C THR A 454 17.73 5.03 24.31
N SER A 455 16.90 4.98 23.25
CA SER A 455 16.55 6.19 22.50
C SER A 455 15.10 6.56 22.62
N ARG A 456 14.84 7.82 23.01
CA ARG A 456 13.49 8.39 23.13
C ARG A 456 12.71 8.42 21.82
N TYR A 457 13.39 8.56 20.69
CA TYR A 457 12.80 8.72 19.37
C TYR A 457 13.28 7.61 18.42
N PRO A 458 12.44 7.14 17.48
CA PRO A 458 12.86 6.22 16.43
C PRO A 458 13.88 6.86 15.50
N GLU A 459 14.73 6.03 14.90
CA GLU A 459 15.61 6.40 13.81
C GLU A 459 14.98 6.03 12.47
N GLY A 460 15.15 6.88 11.47
CA GLY A 460 14.68 6.65 10.12
C GLY A 460 15.56 7.30 9.07
N HIS A 461 15.23 7.05 7.81
CA HIS A 461 15.93 7.59 6.65
C HIS A 461 14.99 8.35 5.73
N PHE A 462 15.57 9.25 4.94
CA PHE A 462 14.85 10.07 3.98
C PHE A 462 14.55 9.25 2.73
N VAL A 463 13.35 9.36 2.19
CA VAL A 463 12.95 8.67 0.95
C VAL A 463 12.90 9.65 -0.22
N ARG A 464 12.15 10.75 -0.10
CA ARG A 464 12.07 11.78 -1.14
C ARG A 464 11.38 13.05 -0.65
N THR A 465 11.58 14.12 -1.39
CA THR A 465 10.83 15.37 -1.23
C THR A 465 9.51 15.29 -2.01
N LEU A 466 8.41 15.74 -1.40
CA LEU A 466 7.10 15.87 -2.06
C LEU A 466 6.95 17.25 -2.71
N GLY A 467 7.49 18.28 -2.07
CA GLY A 467 7.49 19.66 -2.57
C GLY A 467 7.46 20.66 -1.42
N LYS A 468 7.30 21.94 -1.74
CA LYS A 468 7.22 23.01 -0.73
C LYS A 468 5.95 22.84 0.11
N ALA A 469 6.06 23.01 1.43
CA ALA A 469 4.87 23.06 2.29
C ALA A 469 3.92 24.15 1.80
N GLU A 470 2.62 23.94 1.96
CA GLU A 470 1.54 24.82 1.47
C GLU A 470 1.42 24.90 -0.06
N SER A 471 2.26 24.22 -0.84
CA SER A 471 2.01 24.05 -2.27
C SER A 471 0.93 23.00 -2.51
N LYS A 472 0.04 23.29 -3.46
CA LYS A 472 -1.10 22.44 -3.81
C LYS A 472 -0.68 20.99 -4.09
N GLU A 473 0.35 20.81 -4.91
CA GLU A 473 0.83 19.48 -5.32
C GLU A 473 1.40 18.70 -4.13
N ALA A 474 2.17 19.36 -3.25
CA ALA A 474 2.77 18.71 -2.09
C ALA A 474 1.75 18.35 -1.01
N GLU A 475 0.78 19.23 -0.74
CA GLU A 475 -0.30 18.97 0.22
C GLU A 475 -1.22 17.85 -0.26
N GLN A 476 -1.54 17.84 -1.56
CA GLN A 476 -2.34 16.79 -2.18
C GLN A 476 -1.63 15.43 -2.14
N GLU A 477 -0.35 15.38 -2.55
CA GLU A 477 0.42 14.14 -2.49
C GLU A 477 0.63 13.67 -1.04
N SER A 478 0.84 14.61 -0.11
CA SER A 478 0.92 14.32 1.32
C SER A 478 -0.34 13.64 1.84
N LEU A 479 -1.52 14.15 1.49
CA LEU A 479 -2.79 13.58 1.89
C LEU A 479 -2.96 12.16 1.34
N LEU A 480 -2.67 11.97 0.05
CA LEU A 480 -2.77 10.67 -0.61
C LEU A 480 -1.86 9.62 0.06
N LEU A 481 -0.62 9.99 0.41
CA LEU A 481 0.31 9.10 1.09
C LEU A 481 -0.10 8.78 2.53
N GLU A 482 -0.60 9.76 3.28
CA GLU A 482 -1.03 9.55 4.68
C GLU A 482 -2.20 8.58 4.80
N PHE A 483 -3.09 8.58 3.82
CA PHE A 483 -4.23 7.65 3.73
C PHE A 483 -3.96 6.44 2.83
N GLU A 484 -2.70 6.21 2.45
CA GLU A 484 -2.24 5.07 1.63
C GLU A 484 -3.03 4.90 0.31
N VAL A 485 -3.47 6.01 -0.29
CA VAL A 485 -4.21 6.02 -1.55
C VAL A 485 -3.24 5.80 -2.73
N PRO A 486 -3.36 4.71 -3.50
CA PRO A 486 -2.51 4.49 -4.68
C PRO A 486 -2.88 5.46 -5.81
N TYR A 487 -2.00 6.43 -6.07
CA TYR A 487 -2.21 7.47 -7.11
C TYR A 487 -1.27 7.33 -8.32
N ARG A 488 -0.51 6.24 -8.40
CA ARG A 488 0.38 5.99 -9.55
C ARG A 488 -0.44 5.68 -10.82
N PRO A 489 0.07 6.05 -12.01
CA PRO A 489 -0.54 5.66 -13.27
C PRO A 489 -0.66 4.14 -13.41
N PHE A 490 -1.65 3.69 -14.18
CA PHE A 490 -1.83 2.27 -14.48
C PHE A 490 -0.66 1.72 -15.32
N GLY A 491 -0.09 0.60 -14.89
CA GLY A 491 1.01 -0.07 -15.60
C GLY A 491 0.57 -0.76 -16.89
N LYS A 492 1.55 -1.10 -17.76
CA LYS A 492 1.31 -1.71 -19.07
C LYS A 492 0.46 -2.99 -19.01
N ALA A 493 0.77 -3.90 -18.09
CA ALA A 493 0.00 -5.15 -17.94
C ALA A 493 -1.49 -4.93 -17.64
N ILE A 494 -1.84 -3.82 -16.97
CA ILE A 494 -3.22 -3.42 -16.71
C ILE A 494 -3.84 -2.84 -17.97
N LEU A 495 -3.12 -1.97 -18.68
CA LEU A 495 -3.58 -1.35 -19.93
C LEU A 495 -3.77 -2.37 -21.06
N ASP A 496 -2.93 -3.41 -21.12
CA ASP A 496 -3.05 -4.51 -22.09
C ASP A 496 -4.31 -5.37 -21.87
N CYS A 497 -5.00 -5.21 -20.73
CA CYS A 497 -6.31 -5.84 -20.47
C CYS A 497 -7.49 -5.02 -21.05
N LEU A 498 -7.26 -3.81 -21.56
CA LEU A 498 -8.31 -2.98 -22.19
C LEU A 498 -8.71 -3.54 -23.56
N PRO A 499 -9.94 -3.26 -24.04
CA PRO A 499 -10.34 -3.62 -25.39
C PRO A 499 -9.38 -3.01 -26.43
N PRO A 500 -8.90 -3.80 -27.42
CA PRO A 500 -7.93 -3.33 -28.42
C PRO A 500 -8.50 -2.22 -29.32
N GLU A 501 -9.82 -2.14 -29.46
CA GLU A 501 -10.52 -1.07 -30.19
C GLU A 501 -10.43 0.29 -29.49
N GLY A 502 -10.08 0.31 -28.19
CA GLY A 502 -9.98 1.53 -27.41
C GLY A 502 -11.31 2.29 -27.37
N GLU A 503 -11.27 3.59 -27.66
CA GLU A 503 -12.45 4.46 -27.70
C GLU A 503 -13.42 4.15 -28.86
N GLN A 504 -12.97 3.38 -29.86
CA GLN A 504 -13.80 3.01 -31.02
C GLN A 504 -14.69 1.79 -30.72
N TRP A 505 -14.60 1.22 -29.52
CA TRP A 505 -15.47 0.12 -29.12
C TRP A 505 -16.94 0.57 -29.09
N VAL A 506 -17.80 -0.22 -29.74
CA VAL A 506 -19.25 0.00 -29.80
C VAL A 506 -19.98 -1.31 -29.54
N VAL A 507 -21.21 -1.21 -29.03
CA VAL A 507 -22.06 -2.39 -28.88
C VAL A 507 -22.36 -2.95 -30.28
N PRO A 508 -22.10 -4.24 -30.55
CA PRO A 508 -22.35 -4.81 -31.85
C PRO A 508 -23.86 -4.92 -32.13
N PRO A 509 -24.28 -5.00 -33.40
CA PRO A 509 -25.69 -5.21 -33.75
C PRO A 509 -26.27 -6.45 -33.09
N LYS A 510 -27.53 -6.39 -32.66
CA LYS A 510 -28.21 -7.51 -32.00
C LYS A 510 -28.27 -8.75 -32.91
N SER A 511 -27.47 -9.74 -32.58
CA SER A 511 -27.40 -11.02 -33.27
C SER A 511 -26.83 -12.10 -32.34
N ALA A 512 -27.27 -13.34 -32.53
CA ALA A 512 -26.71 -14.50 -31.82
C ALA A 512 -25.22 -14.77 -32.18
N ALA A 513 -24.71 -14.11 -33.22
CA ALA A 513 -23.30 -14.20 -33.62
C ALA A 513 -22.34 -13.48 -32.67
N TYR A 514 -22.84 -12.49 -31.91
CA TYR A 514 -22.01 -11.65 -31.04
C TYR A 514 -22.12 -12.11 -29.57
N PRO A 515 -21.00 -12.49 -28.93
CA PRO A 515 -20.99 -12.94 -27.53
C PRO A 515 -21.56 -11.92 -26.54
N GLU A 516 -21.47 -10.63 -26.83
CA GLU A 516 -21.95 -9.51 -26.01
C GLU A 516 -23.45 -9.60 -25.74
N TRP A 517 -24.22 -10.19 -26.66
CA TRP A 517 -25.66 -10.34 -26.56
C TRP A 517 -26.11 -11.63 -25.84
N ARG A 518 -25.18 -12.48 -25.40
CA ARG A 518 -25.51 -13.70 -24.65
C ARG A 518 -26.19 -13.33 -23.33
N ASP A 519 -27.37 -13.91 -23.09
CA ASP A 519 -28.19 -13.72 -21.89
C ASP A 519 -28.48 -12.24 -21.56
N ARG A 520 -28.50 -11.39 -22.60
CA ARG A 520 -28.65 -9.94 -22.48
C ARG A 520 -29.98 -9.47 -23.06
N ALA A 521 -30.75 -8.73 -22.27
CA ALA A 521 -31.98 -8.09 -22.71
C ALA A 521 -31.69 -6.84 -23.55
N ASP A 522 -32.49 -6.62 -24.59
CA ASP A 522 -32.46 -5.38 -25.37
C ASP A 522 -33.47 -4.40 -24.79
N LEU A 523 -32.98 -3.33 -24.18
CA LEU A 523 -33.78 -2.31 -23.49
C LEU A 523 -33.59 -0.91 -24.10
N ARG A 524 -33.01 -0.82 -25.30
CA ARG A 524 -32.71 0.46 -25.98
C ARG A 524 -33.96 1.30 -26.29
N ASP A 525 -35.12 0.66 -26.36
CA ASP A 525 -36.41 1.30 -26.61
C ASP A 525 -36.98 2.02 -25.38
N LEU A 526 -36.46 1.74 -24.17
CA LEU A 526 -36.92 2.38 -22.94
C LEU A 526 -36.45 3.84 -22.86
N ILE A 527 -37.27 4.67 -22.21
CA ILE A 527 -36.96 6.08 -21.94
C ILE A 527 -36.15 6.18 -20.64
N ILE A 528 -34.85 5.93 -20.78
CA ILE A 528 -33.87 5.91 -19.68
C ILE A 528 -33.15 7.27 -19.62
N CYS A 529 -32.87 7.77 -18.42
CA CYS A 529 -31.97 8.90 -18.20
C CYS A 529 -31.12 8.71 -16.94
N SER A 530 -29.98 9.40 -16.87
CA SER A 530 -29.20 9.52 -15.62
C SER A 530 -29.45 10.87 -14.95
N ILE A 531 -29.26 10.94 -13.63
CA ILE A 531 -29.36 12.15 -12.83
C ILE A 531 -28.17 12.18 -11.87
N ASP A 532 -27.21 13.04 -12.13
CA ASP A 532 -25.88 12.98 -11.54
C ASP A 532 -25.47 14.33 -10.90
N PRO A 533 -24.40 14.35 -10.08
CA PRO A 533 -23.76 15.59 -9.67
C PRO A 533 -23.25 16.41 -10.86
N PRO A 534 -23.15 17.74 -10.72
CA PRO A 534 -22.57 18.59 -11.76
C PRO A 534 -21.16 18.16 -12.18
N GLY A 535 -20.93 18.05 -13.48
CA GLY A 535 -19.63 17.64 -14.05
C GLY A 535 -19.29 16.14 -13.95
N CYS A 536 -20.25 15.27 -13.60
CA CYS A 536 -20.05 13.82 -13.59
C CYS A 536 -19.67 13.29 -14.99
N GLN A 537 -18.62 12.45 -15.06
CA GLN A 537 -18.18 11.82 -16.31
C GLN A 537 -18.32 10.29 -16.28
N ASP A 538 -18.25 9.73 -15.08
CA ASP A 538 -18.40 8.33 -14.68
C ASP A 538 -19.85 8.05 -14.27
N ILE A 539 -20.75 8.07 -15.25
CA ILE A 539 -22.18 7.84 -15.03
C ILE A 539 -22.40 6.34 -14.82
N ASP A 540 -22.54 5.95 -13.55
CA ASP A 540 -22.69 4.55 -13.15
C ASP A 540 -24.14 4.05 -13.21
N ASP A 541 -25.11 4.94 -12.96
CA ASP A 541 -26.51 4.59 -12.88
C ASP A 541 -27.41 5.40 -13.84
N ALA A 542 -28.48 4.76 -14.28
CA ALA A 542 -29.54 5.37 -15.04
C ALA A 542 -30.89 4.77 -14.65
N LEU A 543 -31.96 5.55 -14.78
CA LEU A 543 -33.28 5.19 -14.28
C LEU A 543 -34.35 5.32 -15.37
N HIS A 544 -35.43 4.56 -15.24
CA HIS A 544 -36.67 4.79 -15.96
C HIS A 544 -37.88 4.41 -15.13
N ALA A 545 -39.04 4.98 -15.45
CA ALA A 545 -40.33 4.47 -15.04
C ALA A 545 -41.39 4.64 -16.12
N ARG A 546 -42.32 3.68 -16.22
CA ARG A 546 -43.50 3.75 -17.10
C ARG A 546 -44.70 3.07 -16.47
N ARG A 547 -45.90 3.49 -16.86
CA ARG A 547 -47.14 2.81 -16.47
C ARG A 547 -47.37 1.58 -17.35
N LEU A 548 -47.75 0.47 -16.73
CA LEU A 548 -48.16 -0.75 -17.39
C LEU A 548 -49.67 -0.75 -17.67
N THR A 549 -50.11 -1.61 -18.58
CA THR A 549 -51.54 -1.71 -18.99
C THR A 549 -52.46 -2.18 -17.87
N ASN A 550 -51.93 -2.87 -16.86
CA ASN A 550 -52.65 -3.34 -15.68
C ASN A 550 -52.78 -2.25 -14.58
N GLY A 551 -52.23 -1.05 -14.80
CA GLY A 551 -52.25 0.06 -13.83
C GLY A 551 -51.04 0.09 -12.88
N ASN A 552 -50.21 -0.95 -12.88
CA ASN A 552 -48.94 -0.97 -12.15
C ASN A 552 -47.90 -0.07 -12.84
N ILE A 553 -46.77 0.12 -12.18
CA ILE A 553 -45.63 0.90 -12.66
C ILE A 553 -44.46 -0.05 -12.83
N GLU A 554 -43.85 -0.05 -14.01
CA GLU A 554 -42.52 -0.62 -14.20
C GLU A 554 -41.50 0.48 -13.91
N ALA A 555 -40.61 0.23 -12.95
CA ALA A 555 -39.49 1.10 -12.65
C ALA A 555 -38.20 0.30 -12.76
N GLY A 556 -37.12 0.91 -13.23
CA GLY A 556 -35.84 0.22 -13.37
C GLY A 556 -34.65 1.10 -13.05
N VAL A 557 -33.64 0.46 -12.47
CA VAL A 557 -32.29 0.97 -12.28
C VAL A 557 -31.36 0.17 -13.19
N HIS A 558 -30.53 0.87 -13.94
CA HIS A 558 -29.57 0.32 -14.89
C HIS A 558 -28.18 0.74 -14.44
N ILE A 559 -27.34 -0.22 -14.07
CA ILE A 559 -25.98 0.01 -13.58
C ILE A 559 -24.97 -0.34 -14.68
N ALA A 560 -23.89 0.41 -14.82
CA ALA A 560 -22.80 0.11 -15.75
C ALA A 560 -22.30 -1.36 -15.63
N ASP A 561 -22.20 -2.09 -16.75
CA ASP A 561 -21.76 -3.50 -16.74
C ASP A 561 -20.23 -3.63 -16.76
N VAL A 562 -19.57 -3.15 -15.70
CA VAL A 562 -18.11 -3.22 -15.52
C VAL A 562 -17.60 -4.67 -15.60
N SER A 563 -18.40 -5.64 -15.12
CA SER A 563 -18.07 -7.07 -15.12
C SER A 563 -17.89 -7.68 -16.51
N HIS A 564 -18.33 -6.99 -17.57
CA HIS A 564 -18.05 -7.40 -18.95
C HIS A 564 -16.60 -7.13 -19.35
N PHE A 565 -15.99 -6.05 -18.85
CA PHE A 565 -14.65 -5.61 -19.22
C PHE A 565 -13.58 -6.03 -18.22
N VAL A 566 -13.94 -6.12 -16.93
CA VAL A 566 -13.01 -6.52 -15.87
C VAL A 566 -13.30 -7.96 -15.48
N HIS A 567 -12.35 -8.84 -15.75
CA HIS A 567 -12.47 -10.28 -15.47
C HIS A 567 -11.64 -10.69 -14.25
N PRO A 568 -12.12 -11.65 -13.44
CA PRO A 568 -11.40 -12.12 -12.26
C PRO A 568 -9.97 -12.56 -12.56
N GLU A 569 -9.07 -12.35 -11.61
CA GLU A 569 -7.66 -12.79 -11.64
C GLU A 569 -6.81 -12.16 -12.76
N THR A 570 -7.33 -11.14 -13.46
CA THR A 570 -6.54 -10.34 -14.41
C THR A 570 -5.70 -9.28 -13.71
N ALA A 571 -4.72 -8.68 -14.41
CA ALA A 571 -3.95 -7.56 -13.86
C ALA A 571 -4.86 -6.36 -13.52
N MET A 572 -5.87 -6.10 -14.35
CA MET A 572 -6.91 -5.08 -14.12
C MET A 572 -7.70 -5.33 -12.83
N ASP A 573 -8.16 -6.57 -12.61
CA ASP A 573 -8.94 -6.95 -11.42
C ASP A 573 -8.11 -6.84 -10.14
N ASN A 574 -6.86 -7.31 -10.16
CA ASN A 574 -5.96 -7.19 -9.01
C ASN A 574 -5.69 -5.72 -8.65
N GLU A 575 -5.50 -4.84 -9.65
CA GLU A 575 -5.32 -3.40 -9.42
C GLU A 575 -6.60 -2.76 -8.88
N ALA A 576 -7.76 -3.02 -9.48
CA ALA A 576 -9.04 -2.48 -9.02
C ALA A 576 -9.36 -2.91 -7.58
N ALA A 577 -9.10 -4.18 -7.23
CA ALA A 577 -9.25 -4.72 -5.89
C ALA A 577 -8.26 -4.08 -4.89
N ALA A 578 -7.04 -3.77 -5.32
CA ALA A 578 -6.05 -3.10 -4.49
C ALA A 578 -6.40 -1.62 -4.21
N ARG A 579 -6.97 -0.91 -5.20
CA ARG A 579 -7.45 0.47 -5.04
C ARG A 579 -8.73 0.54 -4.20
N GLY A 580 -9.62 -0.45 -4.36
CA GLY A 580 -10.86 -0.61 -3.60
C GLY A 580 -11.97 0.37 -3.97
N SER A 581 -11.67 1.66 -4.17
CA SER A 581 -12.62 2.71 -4.57
C SER A 581 -11.90 3.83 -5.33
N THR A 582 -12.66 4.58 -6.12
CA THR A 582 -12.22 5.90 -6.62
C THR A 582 -12.18 6.88 -5.45
N VAL A 583 -11.10 7.67 -5.33
CA VAL A 583 -10.94 8.70 -4.29
C VAL A 583 -11.16 10.08 -4.90
N TYR A 584 -12.15 10.80 -4.38
CA TYR A 584 -12.49 12.15 -4.80
C TYR A 584 -11.86 13.18 -3.86
N LEU A 585 -11.06 14.08 -4.42
CA LEU A 585 -10.52 15.27 -3.77
C LEU A 585 -11.24 16.51 -4.31
N VAL A 586 -10.90 17.69 -3.80
CA VAL A 586 -11.53 18.96 -4.21
C VAL A 586 -11.41 19.21 -5.70
N ASP A 587 -10.25 18.93 -6.28
CA ASP A 587 -9.89 19.27 -7.65
C ASP A 587 -9.39 18.07 -8.49
N LYS A 588 -9.27 16.90 -7.87
CA LYS A 588 -8.72 15.69 -8.50
C LYS A 588 -9.52 14.46 -8.13
N ARG A 589 -9.61 13.55 -9.09
CA ARG A 589 -10.18 12.22 -8.92
C ARG A 589 -9.08 11.19 -9.15
N ILE A 590 -8.90 10.26 -8.21
CA ILE A 590 -7.98 9.14 -8.35
C ILE A 590 -8.81 7.91 -8.72
N ASP A 591 -8.79 7.56 -10.00
CA ASP A 591 -9.66 6.53 -10.56
C ASP A 591 -9.30 5.11 -10.09
N MET A 592 -10.33 4.32 -9.78
CA MET A 592 -10.18 2.88 -9.55
C MET A 592 -9.84 2.11 -10.83
N LEU A 593 -10.39 2.54 -11.97
CA LEU A 593 -10.20 1.91 -13.28
C LEU A 593 -9.58 2.91 -14.28
N PRO A 594 -8.89 2.44 -15.33
CA PRO A 594 -8.40 3.34 -16.38
C PRO A 594 -9.53 4.16 -17.00
N ALA A 595 -9.23 5.42 -17.34
CA ALA A 595 -10.20 6.39 -17.86
C ALA A 595 -11.04 5.84 -19.03
N LEU A 596 -10.45 5.06 -19.93
CA LEU A 596 -11.17 4.42 -21.03
C LEU A 596 -12.38 3.60 -20.55
N LEU A 597 -12.25 2.83 -19.47
CA LEU A 597 -13.38 2.10 -18.90
C LEU A 597 -14.28 3.03 -18.08
N GLY A 598 -13.71 3.76 -17.13
CA GLY A 598 -14.46 4.54 -16.15
C GLY A 598 -15.30 5.67 -16.75
N THR A 599 -14.72 6.49 -17.63
CA THR A 599 -15.41 7.69 -18.16
C THR A 599 -15.99 7.51 -19.56
N ASN A 600 -15.74 6.36 -20.22
CA ASN A 600 -16.21 6.14 -21.59
C ASN A 600 -16.99 4.83 -21.79
N LEU A 601 -16.33 3.67 -21.72
CA LEU A 601 -16.95 2.40 -22.13
C LEU A 601 -18.01 1.89 -21.15
N CYS A 602 -17.78 2.06 -19.84
CA CYS A 602 -18.75 1.69 -18.81
C CYS A 602 -19.75 2.81 -18.51
N SER A 603 -19.31 4.07 -18.61
CA SER A 603 -20.16 5.25 -18.37
C SER A 603 -21.41 5.24 -19.26
N LEU A 604 -22.59 5.35 -18.65
CA LEU A 604 -23.91 5.28 -19.28
C LEU A 604 -24.30 6.58 -20.01
N ARG A 605 -23.39 7.06 -20.86
CA ARG A 605 -23.49 8.33 -21.61
C ARG A 605 -24.78 8.42 -22.43
N PRO A 606 -25.35 9.63 -22.58
CA PRO A 606 -26.56 9.82 -23.36
C PRO A 606 -26.31 9.59 -24.86
N HIS A 607 -27.33 9.07 -25.54
CA HIS A 607 -27.38 8.83 -26.99
C HIS A 607 -26.40 7.79 -27.53
N VAL A 608 -25.76 7.01 -26.67
CA VAL A 608 -24.85 5.92 -27.06
C VAL A 608 -25.32 4.60 -26.45
N GLU A 609 -25.18 3.52 -27.21
CA GLU A 609 -25.47 2.17 -26.71
C GLU A 609 -24.41 1.73 -25.69
N ARG A 610 -24.87 1.22 -24.54
CA ARG A 610 -24.01 0.79 -23.44
C ARG A 610 -24.50 -0.51 -22.83
N LEU A 611 -23.55 -1.31 -22.35
CA LEU A 611 -23.84 -2.52 -21.60
C LEU A 611 -24.17 -2.12 -20.16
N ALA A 612 -25.27 -2.63 -19.64
CA ALA A 612 -25.72 -2.38 -18.28
C ALA A 612 -26.19 -3.68 -17.61
N PHE A 613 -26.20 -3.71 -16.28
CA PHE A 613 -26.93 -4.66 -15.47
C PHE A 613 -28.20 -3.96 -14.96
N SER A 614 -29.35 -4.50 -15.31
CA SER A 614 -30.65 -3.90 -15.00
C SER A 614 -31.35 -4.63 -13.85
N VAL A 615 -31.88 -3.86 -12.91
CA VAL A 615 -32.86 -4.28 -11.91
C VAL A 615 -34.18 -3.60 -12.23
N ILE A 616 -35.20 -4.38 -12.54
CA ILE A 616 -36.50 -3.87 -13.01
C ILE A 616 -37.58 -4.41 -12.07
N TRP A 617 -38.36 -3.52 -11.50
CA TRP A 617 -39.48 -3.83 -10.61
C TRP A 617 -40.81 -3.58 -11.31
N GLU A 618 -41.75 -4.49 -11.08
CA GLU A 618 -43.17 -4.15 -11.18
C GLU A 618 -43.64 -3.69 -9.80
N MET A 619 -44.19 -2.49 -9.72
CA MET A 619 -44.62 -1.87 -8.47
C MET A 619 -46.06 -1.39 -8.57
N THR A 620 -46.78 -1.46 -7.44
CA THR A 620 -48.08 -0.79 -7.33
C THR A 620 -47.89 0.73 -7.29
N VAL A 621 -49.00 1.47 -7.46
CA VAL A 621 -48.98 2.94 -7.33
C VAL A 621 -48.52 3.37 -5.93
N ASP A 622 -48.65 2.51 -4.91
CA ASP A 622 -48.22 2.73 -3.52
C ASP A 622 -46.79 2.27 -3.23
N ALA A 623 -45.99 2.06 -4.28
CA ALA A 623 -44.61 1.63 -4.20
C ALA A 623 -44.44 0.30 -3.42
N GLU A 624 -45.40 -0.62 -3.56
CA GLU A 624 -45.21 -2.01 -3.15
C GLU A 624 -44.63 -2.81 -4.31
N ILE A 625 -43.61 -3.63 -4.04
CA ILE A 625 -42.97 -4.47 -5.05
C ILE A 625 -43.86 -5.69 -5.31
N VAL A 626 -44.28 -5.87 -6.56
CA VAL A 626 -45.03 -7.03 -7.04
C VAL A 626 -44.08 -8.10 -7.55
N ASP A 627 -43.11 -7.71 -8.38
CA ASP A 627 -42.08 -8.59 -8.93
C ASP A 627 -40.76 -7.83 -9.14
N VAL A 628 -39.64 -8.57 -9.19
CA VAL A 628 -38.30 -8.04 -9.46
C VAL A 628 -37.55 -8.93 -10.44
N ARG A 629 -37.02 -8.32 -11.50
CA ARG A 629 -36.23 -8.96 -12.54
C ARG A 629 -34.82 -8.40 -12.59
N PHE A 630 -33.84 -9.30 -12.50
CA PHE A 630 -32.40 -9.01 -12.67
C PHE A 630 -31.95 -9.51 -14.04
N THR A 631 -31.32 -8.67 -14.85
CA THR A 631 -30.85 -9.09 -16.17
C THR A 631 -29.67 -8.25 -16.65
N LYS A 632 -28.71 -8.86 -17.35
CA LYS A 632 -27.78 -8.10 -18.17
C LYS A 632 -28.57 -7.48 -19.33
N SER A 633 -28.21 -6.27 -19.73
CA SER A 633 -28.95 -5.49 -20.73
C SER A 633 -28.04 -4.66 -21.63
N VAL A 634 -28.58 -4.27 -22.79
CA VAL A 634 -28.09 -3.13 -23.58
C VAL A 634 -29.11 -2.00 -23.45
N ILE A 635 -28.64 -0.81 -23.10
CA ILE A 635 -29.46 0.39 -22.99
C ILE A 635 -28.94 1.49 -23.90
N ALA A 636 -29.76 2.50 -24.14
CA ALA A 636 -29.36 3.74 -24.82
C ALA A 636 -30.04 4.92 -24.10
N SER A 637 -29.30 5.53 -23.17
CA SER A 637 -29.81 6.66 -22.36
C SER A 637 -30.25 7.80 -23.28
N LYS A 638 -31.40 8.41 -22.98
CA LYS A 638 -31.99 9.50 -23.78
C LYS A 638 -31.53 10.88 -23.32
N ALA A 639 -31.02 10.99 -22.09
CA ALA A 639 -30.50 12.21 -21.51
C ALA A 639 -29.63 11.90 -20.28
N ALA A 640 -28.67 12.77 -20.00
CA ALA A 640 -27.98 12.85 -18.73
C ALA A 640 -28.31 14.23 -18.14
N PHE A 641 -28.78 14.25 -16.89
CA PHE A 641 -29.17 15.49 -16.21
C PHE A 641 -28.27 15.73 -15.01
N GLU A 642 -27.98 16.99 -14.72
CA GLU A 642 -27.57 17.36 -13.38
C GLU A 642 -28.79 17.39 -12.44
N TYR A 643 -28.58 17.22 -11.13
CA TYR A 643 -29.67 17.25 -10.14
C TYR A 643 -30.59 18.46 -10.25
N GLY A 644 -30.01 19.65 -10.44
CA GLY A 644 -30.77 20.91 -10.60
C GLY A 644 -31.60 20.95 -11.88
N GLU A 645 -31.05 20.45 -13.00
CA GLU A 645 -31.76 20.38 -14.28
C GLU A 645 -32.94 19.41 -14.24
N ALA A 646 -32.72 18.23 -13.64
CA ALA A 646 -33.79 17.26 -13.42
C ALA A 646 -34.89 17.82 -12.52
N GLN A 647 -34.53 18.60 -11.49
CA GLN A 647 -35.48 19.25 -10.59
C GLN A 647 -36.34 20.27 -11.34
N LEU A 648 -35.71 21.16 -12.10
CA LEU A 648 -36.40 22.16 -12.92
C LEU A 648 -37.36 21.51 -13.93
N ARG A 649 -36.90 20.43 -14.59
CA ARG A 649 -37.72 19.67 -15.54
C ARG A 649 -38.92 19.00 -14.87
N LYS A 650 -38.70 18.39 -13.70
CA LYS A 650 -39.77 17.75 -12.91
C LYS A 650 -40.86 18.76 -12.56
N ASP A 651 -40.45 19.95 -12.11
CA ASP A 651 -41.33 20.98 -11.57
C ASP A 651 -42.06 21.80 -12.65
N ASP A 652 -41.58 21.84 -13.89
CA ASP A 652 -42.22 22.61 -14.98
C ASP A 652 -43.51 21.93 -15.50
N PRO A 653 -44.72 22.45 -15.19
CA PRO A 653 -45.97 21.83 -15.59
C PRO A 653 -46.20 21.81 -17.12
N LYS A 654 -45.44 22.61 -17.88
CA LYS A 654 -45.57 22.70 -19.34
C LYS A 654 -44.89 21.53 -20.05
N LEU A 655 -43.85 20.95 -19.44
CA LEU A 655 -43.15 19.78 -19.98
C LEU A 655 -43.93 18.50 -19.68
N ASN A 656 -44.32 17.78 -20.74
CA ASN A 656 -45.19 16.59 -20.68
C ASN A 656 -44.74 15.45 -21.60
N ASP A 657 -43.51 15.50 -22.09
CA ASP A 657 -42.89 14.41 -22.85
C ASP A 657 -42.66 13.16 -21.97
N ASN A 658 -42.46 12.01 -22.62
CA ASN A 658 -42.31 10.71 -21.93
C ASN A 658 -41.17 10.69 -20.90
N LEU A 659 -40.10 11.44 -21.14
CA LEU A 659 -38.95 11.50 -20.22
C LEU A 659 -39.32 12.28 -18.96
N THR A 660 -40.00 13.42 -19.09
CA THR A 660 -40.52 14.18 -17.95
C THR A 660 -41.54 13.38 -17.14
N GLN A 661 -42.41 12.63 -17.82
CA GLN A 661 -43.38 11.75 -17.14
C GLN A 661 -42.68 10.62 -16.38
N SER A 662 -41.62 10.03 -16.94
CA SER A 662 -40.78 9.02 -16.29
C SER A 662 -40.16 9.58 -14.99
N ILE A 663 -39.54 10.76 -15.04
CA ILE A 663 -38.93 11.41 -13.86
C ILE A 663 -39.98 11.71 -12.77
N ARG A 664 -41.15 12.21 -13.15
CA ARG A 664 -42.24 12.46 -12.18
C ARG A 664 -42.75 11.19 -11.53
N LEU A 665 -42.84 10.11 -12.30
CA LEU A 665 -43.28 8.81 -11.81
C LEU A 665 -42.26 8.24 -10.82
N LEU A 666 -40.97 8.28 -11.17
CA LEU A 666 -39.87 7.95 -10.26
C LEU A 666 -39.96 8.77 -8.97
N ASN A 667 -40.09 10.09 -9.06
CA ASN A 667 -40.20 10.96 -7.89
C ASN A 667 -41.37 10.57 -6.97
N SER A 668 -42.53 10.29 -7.55
CA SER A 668 -43.73 9.89 -6.79
C SER A 668 -43.53 8.57 -6.03
N LEU A 669 -42.77 7.62 -6.60
CA LEU A 669 -42.42 6.37 -5.94
C LEU A 669 -41.36 6.60 -4.85
N ALA A 670 -40.33 7.40 -5.13
CA ALA A 670 -39.26 7.70 -4.19
C ALA A 670 -39.78 8.35 -2.90
N GLN A 671 -40.71 9.30 -3.00
CA GLN A 671 -41.36 9.90 -1.83
C GLN A 671 -42.02 8.84 -0.93
N LYS A 672 -42.70 7.86 -1.53
CA LYS A 672 -43.37 6.77 -0.79
C LYS A 672 -42.36 5.79 -0.18
N LEU A 673 -41.31 5.44 -0.92
CA LEU A 673 -40.22 4.59 -0.45
C LEU A 673 -39.53 5.22 0.77
N LYS A 674 -39.19 6.51 0.68
CA LYS A 674 -38.61 7.27 1.79
C LYS A 674 -39.51 7.28 3.01
N ALA A 675 -40.81 7.57 2.83
CA ALA A 675 -41.76 7.59 3.94
C ALA A 675 -41.82 6.25 4.68
N LYS A 676 -41.85 5.12 3.93
CA LYS A 676 -41.79 3.77 4.50
C LYS A 676 -40.48 3.50 5.23
N ARG A 677 -39.34 3.87 4.63
CA ARG A 677 -38.00 3.71 5.20
C ARG A 677 -37.86 4.48 6.52
N MET A 678 -38.32 5.73 6.58
CA MET A 678 -38.33 6.54 7.80
C MET A 678 -39.27 5.96 8.86
N ALA A 679 -40.47 5.50 8.48
CA ALA A 679 -41.39 4.83 9.39
C ALA A 679 -40.83 3.52 9.97
N ALA A 680 -39.95 2.83 9.23
CA ALA A 680 -39.22 1.65 9.68
C ALA A 680 -38.03 1.96 10.62
N GLY A 681 -37.77 3.23 10.93
CA GLY A 681 -36.74 3.65 11.89
C GLY A 681 -35.39 4.04 11.26
N ALA A 682 -35.35 4.37 9.97
CA ALA A 682 -34.13 4.85 9.34
C ALA A 682 -33.67 6.20 9.94
N LEU A 683 -32.35 6.33 10.10
CA LEU A 683 -31.71 7.56 10.55
C LEU A 683 -31.31 8.42 9.35
N ASN A 684 -31.53 9.73 9.46
CA ASN A 684 -31.01 10.70 8.50
C ASN A 684 -29.79 11.40 9.11
N LEU A 685 -28.59 10.99 8.69
CA LEU A 685 -27.30 11.47 9.21
C LEU A 685 -26.58 12.37 8.20
N ALA A 686 -27.33 13.07 7.33
CA ALA A 686 -26.74 13.94 6.33
C ALA A 686 -25.87 15.02 6.97
N SER A 687 -24.58 14.97 6.70
CA SER A 687 -23.65 16.04 7.02
C SER A 687 -23.65 17.03 5.85
N PRO A 688 -23.70 18.35 6.10
CA PRO A 688 -23.52 19.36 5.06
C PRO A 688 -22.28 19.10 4.21
N GLU A 689 -22.47 18.79 2.93
CA GLU A 689 -21.36 18.75 1.98
C GLU A 689 -21.05 20.17 1.49
N VAL A 690 -19.76 20.47 1.42
CA VAL A 690 -19.25 21.77 1.00
C VAL A 690 -18.51 21.61 -0.32
N LYS A 691 -18.75 22.52 -1.26
CA LYS A 691 -18.03 22.64 -2.52
C LYS A 691 -17.17 23.90 -2.47
N ILE A 692 -15.89 23.73 -2.79
CA ILE A 692 -14.94 24.84 -2.88
C ILE A 692 -14.86 25.25 -4.35
N HIS A 693 -15.11 26.52 -4.64
CA HIS A 693 -14.94 27.10 -5.97
C HIS A 693 -13.55 27.70 -6.08
N LEU A 694 -12.79 27.27 -7.09
CA LEU A 694 -11.47 27.79 -7.41
C LEU A 694 -11.58 28.88 -8.47
N ASP A 695 -10.66 29.85 -8.47
CA ASP A 695 -10.66 31.00 -9.40
C ASP A 695 -10.53 30.55 -10.88
N SER A 696 -9.77 29.48 -11.11
CA SER A 696 -9.69 28.78 -12.40
C SER A 696 -9.15 27.37 -12.19
N SER A 697 -9.17 26.53 -13.24
CA SER A 697 -8.54 25.20 -13.19
C SER A 697 -7.04 25.24 -12.92
N GLU A 698 -6.38 26.35 -13.24
CA GLU A 698 -4.95 26.58 -13.10
C GLU A 698 -4.57 27.37 -11.82
N SER A 699 -5.55 28.00 -11.15
CA SER A 699 -5.32 28.74 -9.91
C SER A 699 -5.54 27.83 -8.70
N SER A 700 -4.64 27.92 -7.72
CA SER A 700 -4.73 27.18 -6.44
C SER A 700 -5.65 27.86 -5.42
N ASP A 701 -6.06 29.10 -5.66
CA ASP A 701 -6.66 29.93 -4.62
C ASP A 701 -8.20 29.75 -4.61
N PRO A 702 -8.79 29.37 -3.45
CA PRO A 702 -10.23 29.25 -3.32
C PRO A 702 -10.88 30.64 -3.32
N VAL A 703 -11.91 30.81 -4.15
CA VAL A 703 -12.68 32.06 -4.27
C VAL A 703 -13.89 32.06 -3.36
N ASP A 704 -14.59 30.92 -3.30
CA ASP A 704 -15.83 30.80 -2.55
C ASP A 704 -16.05 29.37 -2.05
N VAL A 705 -16.90 29.25 -1.03
CA VAL A 705 -17.23 28.00 -0.37
C VAL A 705 -18.76 27.90 -0.31
N GLU A 706 -19.33 27.03 -1.13
CA GLU A 706 -20.79 26.87 -1.25
C GLU A 706 -21.23 25.56 -0.61
N GLN A 707 -22.29 25.62 0.20
CA GLN A 707 -22.93 24.41 0.71
C GLN A 707 -23.79 23.78 -0.40
N LYS A 708 -23.61 22.49 -0.68
CA LYS A 708 -24.42 21.80 -1.69
C LYS A 708 -25.90 21.81 -1.28
N ALA A 709 -26.75 22.35 -2.13
CA ALA A 709 -28.19 22.29 -1.96
C ALA A 709 -28.69 20.85 -2.18
N LEU A 710 -29.47 20.33 -1.22
CA LEU A 710 -30.13 19.03 -1.37
C LEU A 710 -31.48 19.24 -2.06
N HIS A 711 -31.60 18.72 -3.29
CA HIS A 711 -32.84 18.72 -4.05
C HIS A 711 -33.67 17.44 -3.81
N GLU A 712 -34.93 17.47 -4.22
CA GLU A 712 -35.78 16.29 -4.16
C GLU A 712 -35.29 15.19 -5.11
N THR A 713 -34.70 15.59 -6.24
CA THR A 713 -34.04 14.68 -7.19
C THR A 713 -32.84 13.94 -6.59
N ASN A 714 -32.12 14.51 -5.62
CA ASN A 714 -31.12 13.76 -4.85
C ASN A 714 -31.77 12.61 -4.08
N SER A 715 -32.87 12.90 -3.40
CA SER A 715 -33.63 11.88 -2.67
C SER A 715 -34.27 10.85 -3.60
N LEU A 716 -34.64 11.23 -4.82
CA LEU A 716 -35.16 10.32 -5.84
C LEU A 716 -34.13 9.24 -6.16
N VAL A 717 -32.92 9.65 -6.54
CA VAL A 717 -31.84 8.72 -6.88
C VAL A 717 -31.46 7.87 -5.67
N GLU A 718 -31.33 8.48 -4.48
CA GLU A 718 -31.02 7.78 -3.22
C GLU A 718 -31.97 6.59 -2.97
N GLU A 719 -33.29 6.81 -3.02
CA GLU A 719 -34.27 5.75 -2.70
C GLU A 719 -34.26 4.61 -3.72
N PHE A 720 -34.04 4.91 -5.00
CA PHE A 720 -33.92 3.85 -6.03
C PHE A 720 -32.61 3.08 -5.92
N MET A 721 -31.50 3.72 -5.57
CA MET A 721 -30.23 3.03 -5.30
C MET A 721 -30.32 2.15 -4.06
N LEU A 722 -30.96 2.63 -2.98
CA LEU A 722 -31.22 1.82 -1.79
C LEU A 722 -32.10 0.61 -2.11
N LEU A 723 -33.13 0.80 -2.94
CA LEU A 723 -34.02 -0.27 -3.39
C LEU A 723 -33.27 -1.31 -4.25
N ALA A 724 -32.42 -0.85 -5.18
CA ALA A 724 -31.53 -1.69 -5.98
C ALA A 724 -30.63 -2.55 -5.09
N ASN A 725 -29.87 -1.89 -4.20
CA ASN A 725 -28.94 -2.55 -3.28
C ASN A 725 -29.63 -3.58 -2.39
N THR A 726 -30.79 -3.23 -1.82
CA THR A 726 -31.55 -4.15 -0.96
C THR A 726 -32.09 -5.35 -1.74
N SER A 727 -32.56 -5.13 -2.97
CA SER A 727 -33.08 -6.21 -3.83
C SER A 727 -31.96 -7.17 -4.27
N VAL A 728 -30.81 -6.63 -4.68
CA VAL A 728 -29.63 -7.42 -5.06
C VAL A 728 -29.09 -8.18 -3.85
N ALA A 729 -28.95 -7.54 -2.68
CA ALA A 729 -28.45 -8.19 -1.46
C ALA A 729 -29.32 -9.38 -1.04
N LYS A 730 -30.66 -9.26 -1.14
CA LYS A 730 -31.56 -10.39 -0.91
C LYS A 730 -31.31 -11.51 -1.92
N LYS A 731 -31.22 -11.18 -3.21
CA LYS A 731 -31.02 -12.18 -4.27
C LYS A 731 -29.69 -12.91 -4.15
N THR A 732 -28.60 -12.20 -3.84
CA THR A 732 -27.28 -12.79 -3.67
C THR A 732 -27.19 -13.63 -2.40
N GLN A 733 -27.83 -13.19 -1.30
CA GLN A 733 -27.90 -13.98 -0.07
C GLN A 733 -28.70 -15.28 -0.26
N GLU A 734 -29.81 -15.24 -1.01
CA GLU A 734 -30.57 -16.44 -1.34
C GLU A 734 -29.78 -17.42 -2.24
N SER A 735 -29.04 -16.87 -3.22
CA SER A 735 -28.33 -17.69 -4.21
C SER A 735 -26.99 -18.22 -3.69
N PHE A 736 -26.28 -17.44 -2.87
CA PHE A 736 -24.96 -17.74 -2.33
C PHE A 736 -24.85 -17.42 -0.83
N PRO A 737 -25.56 -18.15 0.05
CA PRO A 737 -25.71 -17.77 1.46
C PRO A 737 -24.40 -17.67 2.27
N GLN A 738 -23.35 -18.39 1.83
CA GLN A 738 -22.06 -18.46 2.54
C GLN A 738 -21.03 -17.44 2.05
N THR A 739 -21.22 -16.88 0.86
CA THR A 739 -20.21 -16.06 0.16
C THR A 739 -20.81 -14.79 -0.46
N SER A 740 -22.04 -14.42 -0.11
CA SER A 740 -22.62 -13.16 -0.53
C SER A 740 -21.86 -12.00 0.10
N THR A 741 -21.40 -11.07 -0.73
CA THR A 741 -20.84 -9.80 -0.26
C THR A 741 -21.96 -8.96 0.35
N ALA A 742 -21.76 -8.47 1.57
CA ALA A 742 -22.72 -7.64 2.28
C ALA A 742 -21.99 -6.54 3.07
N SER A 743 -22.64 -5.39 3.24
CA SER A 743 -22.20 -4.31 4.12
C SER A 743 -23.16 -4.17 5.29
N ALA A 744 -22.63 -4.01 6.50
CA ALA A 744 -23.42 -3.89 7.73
C ALA A 744 -22.81 -2.84 8.65
N ALA A 745 -23.67 -2.01 9.26
CA ALA A 745 -23.29 -1.09 10.32
C ALA A 745 -23.55 -1.77 11.69
N PRO A 746 -22.52 -1.96 12.54
CA PRO A 746 -22.72 -2.51 13.87
C PRO A 746 -23.55 -1.55 14.75
N THR A 747 -24.31 -2.10 15.69
CA THR A 747 -25.06 -1.28 16.65
C THR A 747 -24.09 -0.60 17.61
N TYR A 748 -24.04 0.73 17.56
CA TYR A 748 -23.32 1.52 18.55
C TYR A 748 -24.16 1.61 19.82
N LYS A 749 -23.56 1.32 20.99
CA LYS A 749 -24.16 1.72 22.26
C LYS A 749 -23.96 3.24 22.38
N LEU A 750 -25.06 3.98 22.23
CA LEU A 750 -25.13 5.40 22.57
C LEU A 750 -24.96 5.62 24.07
#